data_AF-A0A423SGM6-F1
#
_entry.id   AF-A0A423SGM6-F1
#
_cell.length_a   1.000
_cell.length_b   1.000
_cell.length_c   1.000
_cell.angle_alpha   90.00
_cell.angle_beta   90.00
_cell.angle_gamma   90.00
#
_symmetry.space_group_name_H-M   'P 1'
#
loop_
_entity.id
_entity.type
_entity.pdbx_description
1 polymer ?
#
loop_
_entity_poly.entity_id
_entity_poly.type
_entity_poly.pdbx_seq_one_letter_code
_entity_poly.pdbx_strand_id
1 'polypeptide(L)'
;MRPEISSLLVPSIYPHLKNHPSVAEYPRIKGVTASLFFINHNHHEDKVSFVLRAVEGIADDNNSRQNTFEGELIMALCRHLILQGYNSDKITVLTPYSGQFFVLKKLQRKHHVCQGVHICIVDNFQGEENDIILLSLVRSNEKGQVGFLRKENRVCVALSRAKHGLYIAGNMDQLTASTDLWTKIKEDLTRNKAIGNALTLRCENHPEQRTSVSSGDDFLEKCPEGGCLKACSTLLPACNHRCPKICHMTEQDHKNVKCPQPCPKMCKRNHCCQQKCGEACRPCAVLINKTLPCGHTHKVKCHEYERKDFLCPNVVPKQLPHCKHEVEMQCHRNPATFPCPIPCDTRLECGHQCPQKCHTTSDPDHLEFKCEQPCTRTPEGCGKAHRCQKPCWEKCGPCMEYVKKIKECGHRHTTNCYVKTEDIFCKHDCRKLLPCQHPCPRRCSEECGGCKIKVKKIVPDCRHEIQVECSQPPLKSSCKNRCILTLPCSHPCRALCCEACTKECQVLVKTKNVCPRGHDIKMPCYLQDRSGKEAWAFCSEPCGEVLDCDHPCGGQCGSCLYGRLHIACAKKCERTLPCGHVCKADCSAECPPCTDACPLKCKHSRCRKKCGEPCTNCQEKCLRSCQHQTCEALCSRKCSVPPCKKPCPKRLRCGHPCVGYCGDPCPPLCRICDKDTLTEILFGSEDEEDARFVLLEDCRHVIEADGLENWLSGDDGEISMKKCPRCQSPIYNNRRFHDLILKGYENIRELKCKYYTEKPVIQQQDIEQILSGASTYADFHEEVRQIRKSIRQDPLNRASKKIKYLSDSELVLFKFQASVLERLSELLNQHPDLRRPLKLEAEFLLKRVMSQKLRISRQMMEEITCELQRLVLLPAYWKVLERFRQTKVEALDRIRNRLARYFHPCRKFDSRTEGKVRGLLNESKKFIGSLGISEEERLQIVGAVGLKQGHWYKCPNGHIYCIGECGGAMVESKCPECGETIGGRNHALRDGNAHAGEMDGSRFAAWSDQANMANYVFE
;
A
#
# COMPACT_ATOMS: atom_id res chain seq x y z
N MET A 1 12.12 -8.33 -43.97
CA MET A 1 13.07 -8.30 -42.82
C MET A 1 14.49 -8.13 -43.33
N ARG A 2 15.41 -7.56 -42.54
CA ARG A 2 16.82 -7.45 -42.93
C ARG A 2 17.44 -8.81 -43.27
N PRO A 3 18.40 -8.90 -44.21
CA PRO A 3 18.99 -10.16 -44.64
C PRO A 3 19.55 -11.02 -43.50
N GLU A 4 20.15 -10.39 -42.49
CA GLU A 4 20.73 -11.07 -41.32
C GLU A 4 19.67 -11.78 -40.46
N ILE A 5 18.42 -11.29 -40.47
CA ILE A 5 17.29 -11.94 -39.78
C ILE A 5 16.74 -13.07 -40.66
N SER A 6 16.60 -12.82 -41.97
CA SER A 6 16.11 -13.82 -42.93
C SER A 6 17.01 -15.06 -43.02
N SER A 7 18.32 -14.94 -42.76
CA SER A 7 19.26 -16.06 -42.80
C SER A 7 18.97 -17.12 -41.73
N LEU A 8 18.25 -16.79 -40.66
CA LEU A 8 17.80 -17.78 -39.67
C LEU A 8 16.72 -18.71 -40.22
N LEU A 9 16.01 -18.27 -41.26
CA LEU A 9 14.93 -19.01 -41.89
C LEU A 9 15.39 -19.71 -43.17
N VAL A 10 16.50 -19.28 -43.79
CA VAL A 10 16.96 -19.73 -45.11
C VAL A 10 18.40 -20.22 -45.05
N PRO A 11 18.70 -21.49 -45.41
CA PRO A 11 17.81 -22.52 -45.95
C PRO A 11 17.09 -23.36 -44.87
N SER A 12 17.30 -23.04 -43.59
CA SER A 12 16.96 -23.89 -42.44
C SER A 12 15.48 -24.28 -42.33
N ILE A 13 14.56 -23.40 -42.74
CA ILE A 13 13.11 -23.63 -42.75
C ILE A 13 12.55 -23.49 -44.17
N TYR A 14 13.01 -22.49 -44.92
CA TYR A 14 12.61 -22.25 -46.31
C TYR A 14 13.80 -22.45 -47.25
N PRO A 15 13.71 -23.36 -48.23
CA PRO A 15 14.83 -23.66 -49.12
C PRO A 15 15.13 -22.53 -50.12
N HIS A 16 14.11 -21.78 -50.56
CA HIS A 16 14.22 -20.79 -51.63
C HIS A 16 13.43 -19.51 -51.33
N LEU A 17 13.90 -18.70 -50.39
CA LEU A 17 13.35 -17.36 -50.12
C LEU A 17 14.41 -16.30 -50.48
N LYS A 18 14.03 -15.28 -51.26
CA LYS A 18 14.93 -14.21 -51.73
C LYS A 18 14.65 -12.89 -51.00
N ASN A 19 15.71 -12.13 -50.72
CA ASN A 19 15.60 -10.80 -50.13
C ASN A 19 15.38 -9.74 -51.21
N HIS A 20 14.39 -8.87 -51.02
CA HIS A 20 14.19 -7.70 -51.88
C HIS A 20 15.24 -6.62 -51.58
N PRO A 21 15.81 -5.90 -52.56
CA PRO A 21 16.89 -4.91 -52.33
C PRO A 21 16.56 -3.85 -51.26
N SER A 22 15.29 -3.42 -51.18
CA SER A 22 14.83 -2.43 -50.19
C SER A 22 15.08 -2.84 -48.73
N VAL A 23 15.16 -4.14 -48.42
CA VAL A 23 15.38 -4.59 -47.03
C VAL A 23 16.84 -4.48 -46.59
N ALA A 24 17.77 -4.31 -47.54
CA ALA A 24 19.18 -4.05 -47.24
C ALA A 24 19.43 -2.58 -46.84
N GLU A 25 18.54 -1.67 -47.25
CA GLU A 25 18.61 -0.23 -46.98
C GLU A 25 18.02 0.16 -45.61
N TYR A 26 17.45 -0.80 -44.87
CA TYR A 26 16.87 -0.52 -43.55
C TYR A 26 17.91 0.00 -42.55
N PRO A 27 17.57 1.04 -41.75
CA PRO A 27 18.51 1.66 -40.85
C PRO A 27 18.96 0.70 -39.74
N ARG A 28 20.22 0.86 -39.30
CA ARG A 28 20.76 0.13 -38.16
C ARG A 28 20.03 0.51 -36.87
N ILE A 29 19.88 -0.44 -35.96
CA ILE A 29 19.35 -0.19 -34.62
C ILE A 29 20.36 0.64 -33.80
N LYS A 30 19.90 1.77 -33.26
CA LYS A 30 20.69 2.68 -32.41
C LYS A 30 20.96 2.03 -31.05
N GLY A 31 22.13 2.31 -30.47
CA GLY A 31 22.48 1.88 -29.11
C GLY A 31 23.01 0.45 -28.99
N VAL A 32 23.11 -0.28 -30.09
CA VAL A 32 23.49 -1.72 -30.15
C VAL A 32 24.40 -2.00 -31.35
N THR A 33 25.30 -2.97 -31.21
CA THR A 33 26.26 -3.25 -32.29
C THR A 33 25.71 -4.13 -33.40
N ALA A 34 24.71 -4.96 -33.13
CA ALA A 34 24.15 -5.90 -34.11
C ALA A 34 22.62 -5.74 -34.21
N SER A 35 22.08 -5.92 -35.41
CA SER A 35 20.62 -5.95 -35.65
C SER A 35 20.00 -7.32 -35.36
N LEU A 36 20.81 -8.37 -35.30
CA LEU A 36 20.41 -9.69 -34.84
C LEU A 36 21.36 -10.13 -33.73
N PHE A 37 20.84 -10.53 -32.58
CA PHE A 37 21.67 -11.11 -31.53
C PHE A 37 20.90 -12.10 -30.64
N PHE A 38 21.51 -13.25 -30.36
CA PHE A 38 21.04 -14.25 -29.42
C PHE A 38 21.87 -14.19 -28.14
N ILE A 39 21.22 -13.83 -27.03
CA ILE A 39 21.81 -13.75 -25.70
C ILE A 39 21.63 -15.12 -25.02
N ASN A 40 22.72 -15.88 -24.96
CA ASN A 40 22.74 -17.20 -24.35
C ASN A 40 22.86 -17.09 -22.82
N HIS A 41 22.08 -17.89 -22.09
CA HIS A 41 22.20 -18.01 -20.63
C HIS A 41 21.83 -19.40 -20.13
N ASN A 42 22.35 -19.75 -18.95
CA ASN A 42 22.11 -21.04 -18.28
C ASN A 42 21.24 -20.92 -17.02
N HIS A 43 20.56 -19.77 -16.83
CA HIS A 43 19.62 -19.59 -15.73
C HIS A 43 18.36 -20.47 -15.93
N HIS A 44 18.01 -21.24 -14.91
CA HIS A 44 16.85 -22.15 -14.92
C HIS A 44 15.51 -21.40 -14.88
N GLU A 45 14.48 -21.99 -15.49
CA GLU A 45 13.09 -21.57 -15.37
C GLU A 45 12.63 -21.61 -13.91
N ASP A 46 11.74 -20.69 -13.51
CA ASP A 46 11.32 -20.60 -12.11
C ASP A 46 10.54 -21.87 -11.72
N LYS A 47 10.91 -22.49 -10.59
CA LYS A 47 10.12 -23.56 -9.98
C LYS A 47 8.83 -22.94 -9.46
N VAL A 48 7.70 -23.23 -10.11
CA VAL A 48 6.38 -22.76 -9.64
C VAL A 48 6.18 -23.27 -8.22
N SER A 49 6.17 -22.36 -7.24
CA SER A 49 5.87 -22.73 -5.86
C SER A 49 4.43 -23.24 -5.79
N PHE A 50 4.22 -24.37 -5.10
CA PHE A 50 2.91 -24.98 -4.87
C PHE A 50 1.86 -23.98 -4.34
N VAL A 51 2.31 -22.96 -3.60
CA VAL A 51 1.48 -21.88 -3.04
C VAL A 51 0.83 -21.00 -4.13
N LEU A 52 1.52 -20.71 -5.23
CA LEU A 52 0.94 -19.95 -6.36
C LEU A 52 -0.08 -20.79 -7.15
N ARG A 53 0.12 -22.11 -7.22
CA ARG A 53 -0.80 -23.09 -7.84
C ARG A 53 -2.19 -23.08 -7.21
N ALA A 54 -2.26 -22.97 -5.88
CA ALA A 54 -3.52 -22.98 -5.14
C ALA A 54 -4.27 -21.63 -5.18
N VAL A 55 -3.54 -20.52 -5.37
CA VAL A 55 -4.05 -19.14 -5.29
C VAL A 55 -4.57 -18.62 -6.62
N GLU A 56 -3.95 -18.99 -7.76
CA GLU A 56 -4.34 -18.46 -9.08
C GLU A 56 -5.39 -19.30 -9.81
N GLY A 57 -5.87 -20.41 -9.21
CA GLY A 57 -6.94 -21.23 -9.82
C GLY A 57 -6.58 -21.77 -11.21
N ILE A 58 -5.27 -21.88 -11.50
CA ILE A 58 -4.78 -22.39 -12.79
C ILE A 58 -4.96 -23.90 -12.74
N ALA A 59 -5.97 -24.39 -13.48
CA ALA A 59 -6.09 -25.80 -13.82
C ALA A 59 -4.76 -26.29 -14.43
N ASP A 60 -4.49 -27.59 -14.32
CA ASP A 60 -3.22 -28.25 -14.64
C ASP A 60 -2.91 -28.27 -16.15
N ASP A 61 -2.93 -27.11 -16.80
CA ASP A 61 -2.45 -26.95 -18.15
C ASP A 61 -0.93 -26.80 -18.10
N ASN A 62 -0.27 -27.76 -18.75
CA ASN A 62 1.16 -27.99 -18.85
C ASN A 62 1.97 -26.82 -19.48
N ASN A 63 1.41 -25.59 -19.56
CA ASN A 63 1.78 -24.52 -20.47
C ASN A 63 2.13 -23.15 -19.81
N SER A 64 2.13 -23.01 -18.49
CA SER A 64 2.54 -21.76 -17.83
C SER A 64 3.97 -21.85 -17.29
N ARG A 65 4.95 -21.59 -18.16
CA ARG A 65 6.38 -21.50 -17.79
C ARG A 65 6.82 -20.04 -17.75
N GLN A 66 7.77 -19.73 -16.88
CA GLN A 66 8.35 -18.39 -16.76
C GLN A 66 9.82 -18.46 -16.37
N ASN A 67 10.55 -17.40 -16.71
CA ASN A 67 11.95 -17.21 -16.41
C ASN A 67 12.16 -15.74 -16.07
N THR A 68 12.23 -15.44 -14.76
CA THR A 68 12.43 -14.08 -14.25
C THR A 68 13.70 -13.42 -14.79
N PHE A 69 14.80 -14.17 -14.93
CA PHE A 69 16.06 -13.65 -15.48
C PHE A 69 15.89 -13.15 -16.92
N GLU A 70 15.29 -13.98 -17.80
CA GLU A 70 15.01 -13.56 -19.17
C GLU A 70 14.06 -12.37 -19.24
N GLY A 71 13.05 -12.36 -18.37
CA GLY A 71 12.07 -11.28 -18.31
C GLY A 71 12.72 -9.95 -17.96
N GLU A 72 13.58 -9.93 -16.95
CA GLU A 72 14.34 -8.75 -16.53
C GLU A 72 15.30 -8.28 -17.63
N LEU A 73 16.01 -9.21 -18.27
CA LEU A 73 16.93 -8.90 -19.36
C LEU A 73 16.23 -8.24 -20.56
N ILE A 74 15.13 -8.84 -21.03
CA ILE A 74 14.37 -8.35 -22.18
C ILE A 74 13.72 -6.99 -21.87
N MET A 75 13.18 -6.81 -20.67
CA MET A 75 12.57 -5.53 -20.28
C MET A 75 13.62 -4.43 -20.08
N ALA A 76 14.81 -4.77 -19.57
CA ALA A 76 15.92 -3.83 -19.47
C ALA A 76 16.43 -3.40 -20.85
N LEU A 77 16.54 -4.34 -21.80
CA LEU A 77 16.87 -4.04 -23.19
C LEU A 77 15.78 -3.17 -23.87
N CYS A 78 14.51 -3.48 -23.63
CA CYS A 78 13.38 -2.67 -24.10
C CYS A 78 13.48 -1.23 -23.59
N ARG A 79 13.74 -1.05 -22.28
CA ARG A 79 13.97 0.26 -21.68
C ARG A 79 15.14 0.99 -22.34
N HIS A 80 16.26 0.29 -22.56
CA HIS A 80 17.44 0.87 -23.22
C HIS A 80 17.12 1.38 -24.63
N LEU A 81 16.38 0.61 -25.43
CA LEU A 81 15.98 0.99 -26.78
C LEU A 81 15.06 2.22 -26.78
N ILE A 82 14.08 2.28 -25.88
CA ILE A 82 13.22 3.48 -25.77
C ILE A 82 14.05 4.70 -25.39
N LEU A 83 15.04 4.54 -24.49
CA LEU A 83 15.97 5.61 -24.13
C LEU A 83 16.87 6.06 -25.29
N GLN A 84 17.06 5.25 -26.35
CA GLN A 84 17.71 5.67 -27.61
C GLN A 84 16.81 6.53 -28.51
N GLY A 85 15.54 6.73 -28.13
CA GLY A 85 14.56 7.50 -28.90
C GLY A 85 13.69 6.65 -29.83
N TYR A 86 13.58 5.34 -29.59
CA TYR A 86 12.56 4.52 -30.25
C TYR A 86 11.20 4.70 -29.56
N ASN A 87 10.15 4.93 -30.35
CA ASN A 87 8.79 4.99 -29.83
C ASN A 87 8.30 3.59 -29.43
N SER A 88 7.40 3.53 -28.45
CA SER A 88 6.92 2.27 -27.88
C SER A 88 6.11 1.41 -28.86
N ASP A 89 5.46 2.02 -29.85
CA ASP A 89 4.71 1.35 -30.92
C ASP A 89 5.62 0.55 -31.88
N LYS A 90 6.89 0.93 -32.00
CA LYS A 90 7.88 0.30 -32.88
C LYS A 90 8.58 -0.91 -32.27
N ILE A 91 8.28 -1.23 -31.01
CA ILE A 91 8.89 -2.34 -30.28
C ILE A 91 7.80 -3.31 -29.84
N THR A 92 7.97 -4.60 -30.16
CA THR A 92 7.13 -5.67 -29.63
C THR A 92 7.96 -6.68 -28.85
N VAL A 93 7.47 -7.07 -27.67
CA VAL A 93 8.03 -8.19 -26.88
C VAL A 93 7.19 -9.44 -27.10
N LEU A 94 7.82 -10.52 -27.54
CA LEU A 94 7.20 -11.81 -27.78
C LEU A 94 7.67 -12.86 -26.79
N THR A 95 6.75 -13.72 -26.38
CA THR A 95 7.03 -14.89 -25.54
C THR A 95 6.13 -16.07 -25.93
N PRO A 96 6.61 -17.32 -25.88
CA PRO A 96 5.81 -18.50 -26.18
C PRO A 96 4.89 -18.92 -25.02
N TYR A 97 5.12 -18.43 -23.79
CA TYR A 97 4.40 -18.90 -22.60
C TYR A 97 3.63 -17.78 -21.89
N SER A 98 2.41 -18.09 -21.47
CA SER A 98 1.51 -17.18 -20.75
C SER A 98 2.08 -16.74 -19.40
N GLY A 99 2.77 -17.63 -18.67
CA GLY A 99 3.43 -17.28 -17.40
C GLY A 99 4.44 -16.15 -17.57
N GLN A 100 5.31 -16.27 -18.57
CA GLN A 100 6.28 -15.23 -18.91
C GLN A 100 5.61 -13.93 -19.39
N PHE A 101 4.50 -14.01 -20.11
CA PHE A 101 3.73 -12.82 -20.51
C PHE A 101 3.31 -11.99 -19.30
N PHE A 102 2.80 -12.64 -18.24
CA PHE A 102 2.42 -11.94 -17.00
C PHE A 102 3.62 -11.33 -16.28
N VAL A 103 4.76 -12.02 -16.25
CA VAL A 103 6.01 -11.48 -15.68
C VAL A 103 6.47 -10.23 -16.43
N LEU A 104 6.49 -10.28 -17.76
CA LEU A 104 6.84 -9.15 -18.62
C LEU A 104 5.88 -7.97 -18.42
N LYS A 105 4.57 -8.22 -18.30
CA LYS A 105 3.58 -7.18 -17.95
C LYS A 105 3.81 -6.59 -16.55
N LYS A 106 4.20 -7.40 -15.56
CA LYS A 106 4.56 -6.92 -14.21
C LYS A 106 5.81 -6.02 -14.27
N LEU A 107 6.83 -6.42 -15.01
CA LEU A 107 8.06 -5.64 -15.21
C LEU A 107 7.82 -4.36 -16.02
N GLN A 108 6.92 -4.38 -17.01
CA GLN A 108 6.50 -3.18 -17.75
C GLN A 108 5.93 -2.12 -16.81
N ARG A 109 5.13 -2.51 -15.81
CA ARG A 109 4.59 -1.56 -14.82
C ARG A 109 5.68 -0.96 -13.93
N LYS A 110 6.72 -1.74 -13.60
CA LYS A 110 7.88 -1.28 -12.82
C LYS A 110 8.71 -0.24 -13.58
N HIS A 111 8.79 -0.36 -14.92
CA HIS A 111 9.52 0.56 -15.78
C HIS A 111 8.57 1.46 -16.57
N HIS A 112 8.17 2.60 -15.99
CA HIS A 112 7.21 3.54 -16.59
C HIS A 112 7.56 3.96 -18.04
N VAL A 113 8.85 4.06 -18.38
CA VAL A 113 9.35 4.39 -19.73
C VAL A 113 8.89 3.36 -20.78
N CYS A 114 8.64 2.11 -20.38
CA CYS A 114 8.20 1.04 -21.27
C CYS A 114 6.67 0.93 -21.37
N GLN A 115 5.90 1.85 -20.80
CA GLN A 115 4.45 1.89 -20.99
C GLN A 115 4.12 2.10 -22.46
N GLY A 116 3.12 1.37 -22.98
CA GLY A 116 2.72 1.41 -24.38
C GLY A 116 3.41 0.39 -25.30
N VAL A 117 4.48 -0.28 -24.85
CA VAL A 117 5.12 -1.37 -25.62
C VAL A 117 4.17 -2.55 -25.76
N HIS A 118 4.02 -3.07 -26.97
CA HIS A 118 3.21 -4.24 -27.24
C HIS A 118 3.90 -5.50 -26.70
N ILE A 119 3.24 -6.23 -25.81
CA ILE A 119 3.72 -7.51 -25.27
C ILE A 119 2.67 -8.53 -25.65
N CYS A 120 3.05 -9.60 -26.34
CA CYS A 120 2.11 -10.58 -26.87
C CYS A 120 2.67 -12.01 -26.81
N ILE A 121 1.78 -13.00 -26.78
CA ILE A 121 2.14 -14.40 -26.96
C ILE A 121 2.36 -14.66 -28.45
N VAL A 122 3.40 -15.44 -28.80
CA VAL A 122 3.79 -15.70 -30.21
C VAL A 122 2.61 -16.15 -31.07
N ASP A 123 1.72 -17.01 -30.55
CA ASP A 123 0.57 -17.55 -31.28
C ASP A 123 -0.46 -16.48 -31.66
N ASN A 124 -0.59 -15.42 -30.86
CA ASN A 124 -1.52 -14.33 -31.10
C ASN A 124 -0.93 -13.25 -32.02
N PHE A 125 0.37 -13.32 -32.32
CA PHE A 125 1.09 -12.33 -33.15
C PHE A 125 1.29 -12.84 -34.60
N GLN A 126 0.54 -13.86 -35.01
CA GLN A 126 0.65 -14.45 -36.34
C GLN A 126 0.03 -13.51 -37.40
N GLY A 127 0.83 -13.14 -38.40
CA GLY A 127 0.41 -12.22 -39.47
C GLY A 127 0.77 -10.76 -39.20
N GLU A 128 1.23 -10.44 -37.99
CA GLU A 128 1.74 -9.12 -37.62
C GLU A 128 3.28 -9.05 -37.75
N GLU A 129 3.81 -7.84 -37.88
CA GLU A 129 5.24 -7.53 -37.96
C GLU A 129 5.53 -6.18 -37.29
N ASN A 130 6.72 -6.03 -36.71
CA ASN A 130 7.17 -4.76 -36.14
C ASN A 130 8.65 -4.48 -36.44
N ASP A 131 9.08 -3.23 -36.26
CA ASP A 131 10.43 -2.78 -36.56
C ASP A 131 11.45 -3.52 -35.68
N ILE A 132 11.19 -3.61 -34.37
CA ILE A 132 12.05 -4.29 -33.41
C ILE A 132 11.26 -5.34 -32.62
N ILE A 133 11.76 -6.58 -32.61
CA ILE A 133 11.21 -7.68 -31.83
C ILE A 133 12.20 -8.12 -30.76
N LEU A 134 11.71 -8.23 -29.52
CA LEU A 134 12.42 -8.80 -28.39
C LEU A 134 11.77 -10.13 -28.02
N LEU A 135 12.49 -11.24 -28.09
CA LEU A 135 11.96 -12.59 -27.92
C LEU A 135 12.55 -13.26 -26.67
N SER A 136 11.70 -13.69 -25.74
CA SER A 136 12.08 -14.53 -24.59
C SER A 136 11.65 -15.98 -24.85
N LEU A 137 12.56 -16.94 -24.73
CA LEU A 137 12.30 -18.36 -25.01
C LEU A 137 11.94 -19.17 -23.76
N VAL A 138 12.30 -18.69 -22.57
CA VAL A 138 11.90 -19.14 -21.23
C VAL A 138 12.51 -20.47 -20.77
N ARG A 139 12.54 -21.48 -21.65
CA ARG A 139 12.82 -22.86 -21.25
C ARG A 139 14.28 -23.06 -20.88
N SER A 140 14.49 -23.51 -19.65
CA SER A 140 15.79 -23.88 -19.11
C SER A 140 15.58 -24.81 -17.91
N ASN A 141 15.78 -26.12 -18.07
CA ASN A 141 15.47 -27.10 -17.02
C ASN A 141 16.42 -28.30 -17.04
N GLU A 142 16.59 -28.93 -15.88
CA GLU A 142 17.46 -30.09 -15.68
C GLU A 142 17.06 -31.31 -16.53
N LYS A 143 15.79 -31.36 -17.01
CA LYS A 143 15.25 -32.47 -17.82
C LYS A 143 15.45 -32.28 -19.33
N GLY A 144 16.06 -31.18 -19.78
CA GLY A 144 16.30 -30.90 -21.20
C GLY A 144 15.04 -30.70 -22.05
N GLN A 145 13.88 -30.44 -21.46
CA GLN A 145 12.60 -30.35 -22.19
C GLN A 145 12.33 -28.92 -22.68
N VAL A 146 12.05 -28.76 -23.98
CA VAL A 146 11.80 -27.44 -24.61
C VAL A 146 10.33 -27.18 -24.99
N GLY A 147 9.47 -28.21 -24.98
CA GLY A 147 8.02 -28.08 -25.19
C GLY A 147 7.63 -27.33 -26.48
N PHE A 148 7.01 -26.15 -26.33
CA PHE A 148 6.53 -25.27 -27.42
C PHE A 148 7.57 -25.04 -28.53
N LEU A 149 8.85 -24.95 -28.16
CA LEU A 149 9.97 -24.67 -29.06
C LEU A 149 10.44 -25.88 -29.88
N ARG A 150 9.77 -27.03 -29.74
CA ARG A 150 10.00 -28.24 -30.56
C ARG A 150 9.30 -28.19 -31.92
N LYS A 151 8.23 -27.39 -32.06
CA LYS A 151 7.47 -27.29 -33.32
C LYS A 151 8.08 -26.25 -34.24
N GLU A 152 8.58 -26.68 -35.41
CA GLU A 152 9.25 -25.80 -36.38
C GLU A 152 8.38 -24.62 -36.83
N ASN A 153 7.08 -24.84 -37.07
CA ASN A 153 6.14 -23.77 -37.46
C ASN A 153 6.05 -22.65 -36.42
N ARG A 154 6.14 -22.98 -35.12
CA ARG A 154 6.08 -21.98 -34.03
C ARG A 154 7.40 -21.19 -33.93
N VAL A 155 8.53 -21.86 -34.14
CA VAL A 155 9.86 -21.22 -34.19
C VAL A 155 9.95 -20.28 -35.40
N CYS A 156 9.45 -20.72 -36.56
CA CYS A 156 9.36 -19.88 -37.76
C CYS A 156 8.54 -18.61 -37.50
N VAL A 157 7.35 -18.75 -36.86
CA VAL A 157 6.53 -17.59 -36.50
C VAL A 157 7.29 -16.66 -35.56
N ALA A 158 7.98 -17.16 -34.54
CA ALA A 158 8.70 -16.31 -33.58
C ALA A 158 9.88 -15.53 -34.22
N LEU A 159 10.62 -16.15 -35.15
CA LEU A 159 11.82 -15.55 -35.76
C LEU A 159 11.52 -14.64 -36.97
N SER A 160 10.32 -14.71 -37.54
CA SER A 160 9.94 -13.99 -38.78
C SER A 160 9.27 -12.62 -38.58
N ARG A 161 9.13 -12.14 -37.34
CA ARG A 161 8.29 -10.95 -37.02
C ARG A 161 9.00 -9.60 -37.11
N ALA A 162 10.33 -9.61 -37.16
CA ALA A 162 11.14 -8.39 -37.08
C ALA A 162 11.47 -7.82 -38.46
N LYS A 163 11.30 -6.51 -38.65
CA LYS A 163 11.77 -5.83 -39.87
C LYS A 163 13.23 -5.43 -39.77
N HIS A 164 13.60 -4.70 -38.72
CA HIS A 164 14.90 -4.03 -38.58
C HIS A 164 15.81 -4.72 -37.55
N GLY A 165 15.25 -5.17 -36.42
CA GLY A 165 16.04 -5.77 -35.33
C GLY A 165 15.35 -6.92 -34.61
N LEU A 166 16.10 -8.00 -34.35
CA LEU A 166 15.64 -9.17 -33.61
C LEU A 166 16.63 -9.51 -32.48
N TYR A 167 16.17 -9.48 -31.24
CA TYR A 167 16.97 -9.83 -30.06
C TYR A 167 16.32 -10.97 -29.30
N ILE A 168 17.06 -12.05 -29.10
CA ILE A 168 16.53 -13.30 -28.54
C ILE A 168 17.26 -13.61 -27.24
N ALA A 169 16.54 -13.98 -26.19
CA ALA A 169 17.09 -14.51 -24.95
C ALA A 169 16.64 -15.97 -24.76
N GLY A 170 17.58 -16.86 -24.46
CA GLY A 170 17.28 -18.25 -24.16
C GLY A 170 18.52 -19.10 -23.87
N ASN A 171 18.29 -20.36 -23.49
CA ASN A 171 19.35 -21.35 -23.27
C ASN A 171 19.63 -22.12 -24.57
N MET A 172 20.65 -21.70 -25.33
CA MET A 172 20.99 -22.30 -26.62
C MET A 172 21.42 -23.76 -26.49
N ASP A 173 22.17 -24.10 -25.44
CA ASP A 173 22.71 -25.46 -25.26
C ASP A 173 21.58 -26.47 -25.09
N GLN A 174 20.54 -26.10 -24.33
CA GLN A 174 19.34 -26.91 -24.18
C GLN A 174 18.48 -26.97 -25.45
N LEU A 175 18.40 -25.89 -26.22
CA LEU A 175 17.65 -25.86 -27.47
C LEU A 175 18.28 -26.77 -28.53
N THR A 176 19.61 -26.76 -28.66
CA THR A 176 20.32 -27.64 -29.60
C THR A 176 20.22 -29.11 -29.25
N ALA A 177 20.11 -29.46 -27.96
CA ALA A 177 19.93 -30.85 -27.54
C ALA A 177 18.55 -31.42 -27.93
N SER A 178 17.61 -30.58 -28.36
CA SER A 178 16.20 -30.96 -28.54
C SER A 178 15.77 -31.16 -30.00
N THR A 179 16.33 -30.42 -30.96
CA THR A 179 15.89 -30.45 -32.38
C THR A 179 17.02 -29.96 -33.30
N ASP A 180 17.21 -30.64 -34.44
CA ASP A 180 18.24 -30.31 -35.43
C ASP A 180 18.09 -28.90 -36.03
N LEU A 181 16.87 -28.36 -36.05
CA LEU A 181 16.60 -26.98 -36.46
C LEU A 181 17.39 -25.96 -35.63
N TRP A 182 17.43 -26.13 -34.30
CA TRP A 182 18.18 -25.22 -33.42
C TRP A 182 19.69 -25.35 -33.60
N THR A 183 20.18 -26.53 -34.00
CA THR A 183 21.58 -26.75 -34.37
C THR A 183 21.96 -25.94 -35.60
N LYS A 184 21.15 -25.99 -36.67
CA LYS A 184 21.34 -25.17 -37.88
C LYS A 184 21.29 -23.67 -37.56
N ILE A 185 20.31 -23.25 -36.75
CA ILE A 185 20.19 -21.86 -36.30
C ILE A 185 21.43 -21.42 -35.49
N LYS A 186 21.97 -22.28 -34.62
CA LYS A 186 23.21 -22.00 -33.85
C LYS A 186 24.41 -21.83 -34.78
N GLU A 187 24.54 -22.66 -35.81
CA GLU A 187 25.61 -22.55 -36.81
C GLU A 187 25.54 -21.23 -37.58
N ASP A 188 24.35 -20.85 -38.03
CA ASP A 188 24.14 -19.57 -38.75
C ASP A 188 24.39 -18.36 -37.86
N LEU A 189 23.92 -18.38 -36.60
CA LEU A 189 24.19 -17.34 -35.61
C LEU A 189 25.69 -17.23 -35.30
N THR A 190 26.40 -18.36 -35.20
CA THR A 190 27.85 -18.39 -34.94
C THR A 190 28.62 -17.83 -36.12
N ARG A 191 28.25 -18.22 -37.35
CA ARG A 191 28.84 -17.71 -38.60
C ARG A 191 28.73 -16.19 -38.70
N ASN A 192 27.58 -15.64 -38.30
CA ASN A 192 27.30 -14.21 -38.33
C ASN A 192 27.80 -13.45 -37.09
N LYS A 193 28.48 -14.10 -36.14
CA LYS A 193 28.90 -13.53 -34.84
C LYS A 193 27.72 -12.88 -34.07
N ALA A 194 26.54 -13.48 -34.21
CA ALA A 194 25.27 -13.00 -33.66
C ALA A 194 24.80 -13.80 -32.43
N ILE A 195 25.69 -14.54 -31.78
CA ILE A 195 25.42 -15.27 -30.53
C ILE A 195 26.52 -15.04 -29.50
N GLY A 196 26.14 -14.90 -28.23
CA GLY A 196 27.08 -14.85 -27.11
C GLY A 196 26.37 -14.71 -25.77
N ASN A 197 27.14 -14.77 -24.69
CA ASN A 197 26.60 -14.63 -23.32
C ASN A 197 26.32 -13.16 -22.93
N ALA A 198 26.72 -12.20 -23.77
CA ALA A 198 26.53 -10.78 -23.52
C ALA A 198 26.33 -10.01 -24.84
N LEU A 199 25.39 -9.07 -24.84
CA LEU A 199 25.14 -8.13 -25.93
C LEU A 199 26.10 -6.95 -25.81
N THR A 200 26.70 -6.52 -26.92
CA THR A 200 27.53 -5.31 -26.94
C THR A 200 26.70 -4.10 -27.36
N LEU A 201 26.61 -3.12 -26.46
CA LEU A 201 26.00 -1.82 -26.68
C LEU A 201 27.05 -0.83 -27.20
N ARG A 202 26.62 0.09 -28.07
CA ARG A 202 27.45 1.20 -28.57
C ARG A 202 26.76 2.50 -28.23
N CYS A 203 27.48 3.43 -27.61
CA CYS A 203 26.93 4.75 -27.34
C CYS A 203 26.90 5.60 -28.63
N GLU A 204 25.75 6.16 -28.99
CA GLU A 204 25.61 7.02 -30.18
C GLU A 204 26.35 8.37 -30.01
N ASN A 205 26.30 8.97 -28.81
CA ASN A 205 27.03 10.21 -28.50
C ASN A 205 28.53 10.00 -28.32
N HIS A 206 28.96 8.78 -27.96
CA HIS A 206 30.37 8.43 -27.75
C HIS A 206 30.70 7.12 -28.50
N PRO A 207 30.92 7.17 -29.83
CA PRO A 207 31.09 5.98 -30.67
C PRO A 207 32.19 5.01 -30.24
N GLU A 208 33.22 5.51 -29.55
CA GLU A 208 34.35 4.73 -29.04
C GLU A 208 34.00 3.89 -27.81
N GLN A 209 32.90 4.23 -27.10
CA GLN A 209 32.49 3.55 -25.88
C GLN A 209 31.58 2.37 -26.21
N ARG A 210 32.05 1.16 -25.85
CA ARG A 210 31.32 -0.10 -26.01
C ARG A 210 31.10 -0.73 -24.65
N THR A 211 29.88 -1.18 -24.40
CA THR A 211 29.48 -1.73 -23.10
C THR A 211 28.91 -3.13 -23.29
N SER A 212 29.46 -4.11 -22.60
CA SER A 212 28.96 -5.49 -22.64
C SER A 212 27.95 -5.72 -21.51
N VAL A 213 26.76 -6.21 -21.86
CA VAL A 213 25.64 -6.48 -20.93
C VAL A 213 25.16 -7.92 -21.06
N SER A 214 25.05 -8.63 -19.94
CA SER A 214 24.60 -10.03 -19.90
C SER A 214 23.37 -10.24 -19.01
N SER A 215 23.02 -9.27 -18.18
CA SER A 215 21.88 -9.31 -17.27
C SER A 215 21.08 -8.01 -17.29
N GLY A 216 19.84 -8.03 -16.76
CA GLY A 216 19.03 -6.82 -16.62
C GLY A 216 19.67 -5.76 -15.71
N ASP A 217 20.37 -6.18 -14.65
CA ASP A 217 21.08 -5.31 -13.72
C ASP A 217 22.21 -4.53 -14.43
N ASP A 218 22.90 -5.16 -15.39
CA ASP A 218 23.98 -4.50 -16.16
C ASP A 218 23.50 -3.25 -16.90
N PHE A 219 22.26 -3.25 -17.41
CA PHE A 219 21.70 -2.07 -18.08
C PHE A 219 21.47 -0.91 -17.11
N LEU A 220 21.16 -1.20 -15.85
CA LEU A 220 20.96 -0.18 -14.81
C LEU A 220 22.29 0.34 -14.28
N GLU A 221 23.30 -0.50 -14.14
CA GLU A 221 24.61 -0.10 -13.61
C GLU A 221 25.48 0.58 -14.67
N LYS A 222 25.49 0.07 -15.91
CA LYS A 222 26.44 0.50 -16.95
C LYS A 222 25.87 1.50 -17.94
N CYS A 223 24.55 1.54 -18.15
CA CYS A 223 23.88 2.47 -19.05
C CYS A 223 22.50 2.95 -18.53
N PRO A 224 22.41 3.49 -17.30
CA PRO A 224 21.14 3.85 -16.65
C PRO A 224 20.26 4.83 -17.45
N GLU A 225 20.86 5.79 -18.17
CA GLU A 225 20.15 6.81 -18.97
C GLU A 225 20.20 6.52 -20.49
N GLY A 226 20.53 5.28 -20.88
CA GLY A 226 20.64 4.84 -22.29
C GLY A 226 21.95 5.23 -22.97
N GLY A 227 22.73 6.19 -22.46
CA GLY A 227 24.09 6.45 -22.93
C GLY A 227 25.17 5.69 -22.14
N CYS A 228 26.43 6.10 -22.30
CA CYS A 228 27.54 5.59 -21.50
C CYS A 228 27.69 6.36 -20.17
N LEU A 229 28.62 5.94 -19.31
CA LEU A 229 28.86 6.56 -17.99
C LEU A 229 29.62 7.90 -18.04
N LYS A 230 29.97 8.41 -19.22
CA LYS A 230 30.63 9.73 -19.35
C LYS A 230 29.63 10.86 -19.06
N ALA A 231 30.11 11.98 -18.51
CA ALA A 231 29.29 13.17 -18.31
C ALA A 231 28.79 13.74 -19.65
N CYS A 232 27.57 14.30 -19.67
CA CYS A 232 27.06 14.99 -20.85
C CYS A 232 27.86 16.29 -21.10
N SER A 233 28.37 16.47 -22.31
CA SER A 233 29.16 17.66 -22.70
C SER A 233 28.30 18.82 -23.20
N THR A 234 26.99 18.63 -23.37
CA THR A 234 26.07 19.64 -23.92
C THR A 234 25.78 20.76 -22.90
N LEU A 235 25.77 22.01 -23.39
CA LEU A 235 25.40 23.19 -22.61
C LEU A 235 23.88 23.39 -22.64
N LEU A 236 23.29 23.72 -21.50
CA LEU A 236 21.86 24.00 -21.38
C LEU A 236 21.51 25.32 -22.09
N PRO A 237 20.59 25.32 -23.07
CA PRO A 237 20.30 26.52 -23.89
C PRO A 237 19.83 27.73 -23.07
N ALA A 238 19.16 27.49 -21.93
CA ALA A 238 18.57 28.55 -21.11
C ALA A 238 19.58 29.28 -20.21
N CYS A 239 20.76 28.70 -19.93
CA CYS A 239 21.69 29.26 -18.96
C CYS A 239 23.18 29.00 -19.24
N ASN A 240 23.53 28.36 -20.36
CA ASN A 240 24.90 28.01 -20.76
C ASN A 240 25.73 27.22 -19.72
N HIS A 241 25.07 26.60 -18.74
CA HIS A 241 25.70 25.67 -17.82
C HIS A 241 25.78 24.27 -18.44
N ARG A 242 26.81 23.48 -18.09
CA ARG A 242 26.92 22.08 -18.52
C ARG A 242 25.77 21.24 -17.97
N CYS A 243 25.25 20.32 -18.78
CA CYS A 243 24.24 19.36 -18.34
C CYS A 243 24.76 18.54 -17.14
N PRO A 244 24.01 18.47 -16.02
CA PRO A 244 24.44 17.73 -14.83
C PRO A 244 24.28 16.20 -14.96
N LYS A 245 23.66 15.72 -16.04
CA LYS A 245 23.42 14.29 -16.26
C LYS A 245 24.63 13.63 -16.91
N ILE A 246 24.73 12.31 -16.73
CA ILE A 246 25.56 11.43 -17.57
C ILE A 246 24.98 11.33 -18.98
N CYS A 247 25.75 10.84 -19.93
CA CYS A 247 25.38 10.75 -21.33
C CYS A 247 24.00 10.11 -21.50
N HIS A 248 23.09 10.83 -22.18
CA HIS A 248 21.71 10.41 -22.42
C HIS A 248 21.27 10.81 -23.83
N MET A 249 20.31 10.09 -24.40
CA MET A 249 19.80 10.31 -25.78
C MET A 249 18.35 10.84 -25.82
N THR A 250 17.67 10.87 -24.68
CA THR A 250 16.21 11.05 -24.57
C THR A 250 15.73 12.47 -24.87
N GLU A 251 16.60 13.48 -24.76
CA GLU A 251 16.27 14.88 -25.09
C GLU A 251 17.45 15.55 -25.80
N GLN A 252 17.44 15.54 -27.14
CA GLN A 252 18.51 16.15 -27.94
C GLN A 252 18.65 17.66 -27.65
N ASP A 253 17.55 18.36 -27.38
CA ASP A 253 17.53 19.81 -27.19
C ASP A 253 17.82 20.28 -25.75
N HIS A 254 17.88 19.38 -24.75
CA HIS A 254 18.12 19.71 -23.33
C HIS A 254 17.21 20.81 -22.74
N LYS A 255 16.06 21.11 -23.37
CA LYS A 255 15.14 22.20 -22.99
C LYS A 255 14.51 22.01 -21.60
N ASN A 256 14.26 20.76 -21.20
CA ASN A 256 13.58 20.46 -19.94
C ASN A 256 14.53 20.11 -18.78
N VAL A 257 15.85 20.12 -19.02
CA VAL A 257 16.84 19.78 -17.99
C VAL A 257 17.02 20.96 -17.04
N LYS A 258 16.58 20.78 -15.80
CA LYS A 258 16.70 21.81 -14.75
C LYS A 258 18.15 21.96 -14.30
N CYS A 259 18.67 23.18 -14.40
CA CYS A 259 20.03 23.49 -13.98
C CYS A 259 20.14 23.62 -12.43
N PRO A 260 21.02 22.84 -11.76
CA PRO A 260 21.21 22.92 -10.32
C PRO A 260 22.17 24.04 -9.87
N GLN A 261 22.84 24.73 -10.79
CA GLN A 261 23.80 25.80 -10.50
C GLN A 261 23.11 27.05 -9.92
N PRO A 262 23.81 27.89 -9.15
CA PRO A 262 23.27 29.15 -8.64
C PRO A 262 22.79 30.05 -9.78
N CYS A 263 21.65 30.71 -9.59
CA CYS A 263 21.08 31.58 -10.62
C CYS A 263 21.94 32.85 -10.80
N PRO A 264 22.36 33.20 -12.02
CA PRO A 264 23.18 34.39 -12.27
C PRO A 264 22.36 35.70 -12.25
N LYS A 265 21.05 35.65 -12.03
CA LYS A 265 20.16 36.83 -12.08
C LYS A 265 20.27 37.68 -10.81
N MET A 266 20.25 38.99 -10.98
CA MET A 266 20.26 39.98 -9.90
C MET A 266 18.91 40.71 -9.82
N CYS A 267 18.50 41.11 -8.61
CA CYS A 267 17.29 41.93 -8.45
C CYS A 267 17.56 43.42 -8.75
N LYS A 268 16.51 44.26 -8.80
CA LYS A 268 16.61 45.71 -9.06
C LYS A 268 17.54 46.47 -8.09
N ARG A 269 17.82 45.92 -6.90
CA ARG A 269 18.74 46.48 -5.89
C ARG A 269 20.05 45.69 -5.79
N ASN A 270 20.46 45.02 -6.88
CA ASN A 270 21.73 44.28 -7.03
C ASN A 270 21.97 43.11 -6.05
N HIS A 271 20.93 42.51 -5.47
CA HIS A 271 21.07 41.28 -4.72
C HIS A 271 21.07 40.05 -5.64
N CYS A 272 22.02 39.13 -5.43
CA CYS A 272 22.08 37.85 -6.13
C CYS A 272 20.86 36.99 -5.81
N CYS A 273 20.31 36.31 -6.83
CA CYS A 273 19.22 35.36 -6.63
C CYS A 273 19.68 34.17 -5.78
N GLN A 274 18.94 33.86 -4.69
CA GLN A 274 19.21 32.72 -3.82
C GLN A 274 18.64 31.39 -4.36
N GLN A 275 18.02 31.39 -5.55
CA GLN A 275 17.40 30.21 -6.16
C GLN A 275 18.37 29.53 -7.14
N LYS A 276 18.08 28.26 -7.45
CA LYS A 276 18.77 27.50 -8.49
C LYS A 276 18.37 28.02 -9.87
N CYS A 277 19.27 27.94 -10.84
CA CYS A 277 19.07 28.48 -12.18
C CYS A 277 17.90 27.82 -12.93
N GLY A 278 17.61 26.54 -12.68
CA GLY A 278 16.49 25.79 -13.27
C GLY A 278 15.12 26.07 -12.64
N GLU A 279 15.04 26.97 -11.65
CA GLU A 279 13.79 27.34 -10.97
C GLU A 279 13.40 28.78 -11.31
N ALA A 280 12.10 29.06 -11.38
CA ALA A 280 11.61 30.42 -11.60
C ALA A 280 12.05 31.33 -10.43
N CYS A 281 12.69 32.45 -10.76
CA CYS A 281 13.18 33.40 -9.76
C CYS A 281 12.01 33.99 -8.98
N ARG A 282 12.07 33.87 -7.65
CA ARG A 282 11.11 34.50 -6.74
C ARG A 282 11.50 35.97 -6.48
N PRO A 283 10.55 36.83 -6.09
CA PRO A 283 10.85 38.20 -5.66
C PRO A 283 11.92 38.22 -4.55
N CYS A 284 12.81 39.21 -4.59
CA CYS A 284 13.94 39.30 -3.65
C CYS A 284 13.46 39.47 -2.20
N ALA A 285 13.77 38.49 -1.35
CA ALA A 285 13.38 38.44 0.06
C ALA A 285 14.46 38.96 1.03
N VAL A 286 15.57 39.52 0.52
CA VAL A 286 16.63 40.11 1.35
C VAL A 286 16.03 41.25 2.19
N LEU A 287 16.30 41.23 3.51
CA LEU A 287 15.78 42.21 4.45
C LEU A 287 16.59 43.52 4.36
N ILE A 288 15.91 44.63 4.14
CA ILE A 288 16.50 45.97 4.10
C ILE A 288 15.75 46.92 5.04
N ASN A 289 16.47 47.89 5.61
CA ASN A 289 15.89 48.87 6.53
C ASN A 289 15.11 49.95 5.77
N LYS A 290 13.84 50.13 6.10
CA LYS A 290 12.98 51.20 5.59
C LYS A 290 12.61 52.15 6.73
N THR A 291 12.90 53.43 6.54
CA THR A 291 12.49 54.51 7.45
C THR A 291 11.11 55.01 7.04
N LEU A 292 10.15 54.98 7.97
CA LEU A 292 8.79 55.48 7.75
C LEU A 292 8.70 56.99 7.99
N PRO A 293 7.68 57.69 7.45
CA PRO A 293 7.49 59.14 7.65
C PRO A 293 7.41 59.56 9.13
N CYS A 294 7.00 58.65 10.02
CA CYS A 294 6.98 58.88 11.47
C CYS A 294 8.35 58.80 12.15
N GLY A 295 9.45 58.63 11.39
CA GLY A 295 10.84 58.57 11.90
C GLY A 295 11.33 57.18 12.35
N HIS A 296 10.48 56.15 12.32
CA HIS A 296 10.84 54.79 12.78
C HIS A 296 11.40 53.91 11.65
N THR A 297 12.45 53.13 11.95
CA THR A 297 13.09 52.18 11.02
C THR A 297 12.63 50.74 11.24
N HIS A 298 12.19 50.06 10.17
CA HIS A 298 11.82 48.64 10.20
C HIS A 298 12.46 47.83 9.06
N LYS A 299 12.74 46.55 9.32
CA LYS A 299 13.27 45.60 8.32
C LYS A 299 12.12 45.09 7.44
N VAL A 300 12.16 45.39 6.15
CA VAL A 300 11.19 44.93 5.14
C VAL A 300 11.88 44.13 4.04
N LYS A 301 11.16 43.27 3.33
CA LYS A 301 11.72 42.53 2.19
C LYS A 301 12.04 43.49 1.05
N CYS A 302 13.13 43.24 0.31
CA CYS A 302 13.62 44.09 -0.78
C CYS A 302 12.55 44.40 -1.84
N HIS A 303 11.66 43.45 -2.16
CA HIS A 303 10.56 43.67 -3.10
C HIS A 303 9.40 44.52 -2.53
N GLU A 304 9.27 44.61 -1.21
CA GLU A 304 8.21 45.33 -0.48
C GLU A 304 8.61 46.78 -0.13
N TYR A 305 9.87 47.17 -0.40
CA TYR A 305 10.40 48.47 -0.01
C TYR A 305 9.59 49.66 -0.55
N GLU A 306 9.07 49.57 -1.78
CA GLU A 306 8.27 50.64 -2.41
C GLU A 306 6.79 50.62 -2.01
N ARG A 307 6.34 49.64 -1.21
CA ARG A 307 4.95 49.54 -0.76
C ARG A 307 4.63 50.68 0.21
N LYS A 308 3.68 51.55 -0.16
CA LYS A 308 3.28 52.73 0.63
C LYS A 308 2.41 52.40 1.85
N ASP A 309 1.82 51.20 1.88
CA ASP A 309 0.82 50.80 2.90
C ASP A 309 1.42 50.25 4.20
N PHE A 310 2.74 50.35 4.41
CA PHE A 310 3.36 49.81 5.62
C PHE A 310 3.16 50.77 6.80
N LEU A 311 2.16 50.47 7.63
CA LEU A 311 1.81 51.24 8.82
C LEU A 311 2.77 50.96 9.98
N CYS A 312 3.18 51.99 10.70
CA CYS A 312 4.10 51.84 11.83
C CYS A 312 3.42 51.11 13.00
N PRO A 313 3.98 49.98 13.49
CA PRO A 313 3.43 49.22 14.62
C PRO A 313 3.84 49.77 15.99
N ASN A 314 4.74 50.75 16.08
CA ASN A 314 5.19 51.30 17.37
C ASN A 314 4.01 51.93 18.13
N VAL A 315 3.93 51.65 19.43
CA VAL A 315 2.95 52.22 20.36
C VAL A 315 3.55 53.49 20.97
N VAL A 316 2.79 54.58 20.96
CA VAL A 316 3.18 55.88 21.53
C VAL A 316 2.04 56.44 22.39
N PRO A 317 2.35 57.12 23.50
CA PRO A 317 1.33 57.81 24.30
C PRO A 317 0.78 59.01 23.53
N LYS A 318 -0.55 59.13 23.46
CA LYS A 318 -1.24 60.31 22.89
C LYS A 318 -2.41 60.71 23.79
N GLN A 319 -2.63 62.02 23.94
CA GLN A 319 -3.80 62.56 24.66
C GLN A 319 -5.01 62.68 23.75
N LEU A 320 -6.18 62.26 24.23
CA LEU A 320 -7.45 62.36 23.50
C LEU A 320 -8.00 63.80 23.59
N PRO A 321 -8.34 64.45 22.47
CA PRO A 321 -8.73 65.87 22.49
C PRO A 321 -10.05 66.16 23.22
N HIS A 322 -10.99 65.20 23.25
CA HIS A 322 -12.35 65.42 23.78
C HIS A 322 -12.48 65.20 25.30
N CYS A 323 -11.66 64.33 25.90
CA CYS A 323 -11.71 64.02 27.33
C CYS A 323 -10.37 64.25 28.05
N LYS A 324 -9.33 64.71 27.33
CA LYS A 324 -7.98 65.02 27.83
C LYS A 324 -7.24 63.87 28.54
N HIS A 325 -7.76 62.65 28.45
CA HIS A 325 -7.12 61.45 28.99
C HIS A 325 -5.95 60.99 28.10
N GLU A 326 -4.88 60.53 28.75
CA GLU A 326 -3.68 59.99 28.09
C GLU A 326 -3.81 58.48 27.91
N VAL A 327 -3.64 58.00 26.66
CA VAL A 327 -3.77 56.58 26.32
C VAL A 327 -2.65 56.13 25.38
N GLU A 328 -2.17 54.91 25.55
CA GLU A 328 -1.19 54.28 24.66
C GLU A 328 -1.88 53.76 23.39
N MET A 329 -1.42 54.20 22.20
CA MET A 329 -1.98 53.73 20.93
C MET A 329 -0.92 53.61 19.83
N GLN A 330 -1.21 52.81 18.80
CA GLN A 330 -0.33 52.67 17.64
C GLN A 330 -0.11 54.04 16.96
N CYS A 331 1.13 54.33 16.56
CA CYS A 331 1.56 55.63 16.03
C CYS A 331 0.67 56.15 14.88
N HIS A 332 0.17 55.26 14.02
CA HIS A 332 -0.68 55.62 12.87
C HIS A 332 -2.16 55.85 13.21
N ARG A 333 -2.63 55.55 14.42
CA ARG A 333 -4.03 55.77 14.83
C ARG A 333 -4.29 57.24 15.19
N ASN A 334 -5.47 57.73 14.78
CA ASN A 334 -5.91 59.10 15.02
C ASN A 334 -6.53 59.24 16.43
N PRO A 335 -6.01 60.14 17.30
CA PRO A 335 -6.56 60.39 18.64
C PRO A 335 -8.02 60.88 18.65
N ALA A 336 -8.48 61.59 17.61
CA ALA A 336 -9.82 62.17 17.59
C ALA A 336 -10.95 61.12 17.47
N THR A 337 -10.68 59.98 16.86
CA THR A 337 -11.67 58.92 16.62
C THR A 337 -11.55 57.75 17.58
N PHE A 338 -10.67 57.84 18.58
CA PHE A 338 -10.36 56.71 19.47
C PHE A 338 -11.26 56.74 20.73
N PRO A 339 -12.05 55.69 21.01
CA PRO A 339 -12.96 55.67 22.14
C PRO A 339 -12.20 55.57 23.46
N CYS A 340 -12.54 56.42 24.43
CA CYS A 340 -11.86 56.47 25.72
C CYS A 340 -12.20 55.23 26.58
N PRO A 341 -11.21 54.46 27.08
CA PRO A 341 -11.46 53.27 27.88
C PRO A 341 -11.76 53.55 29.37
N ILE A 342 -11.68 54.80 29.82
CA ILE A 342 -11.80 55.22 31.23
C ILE A 342 -13.29 55.31 31.64
N PRO A 343 -13.69 54.82 32.84
CA PRO A 343 -15.07 54.85 33.33
C PRO A 343 -15.60 56.28 33.56
N CYS A 344 -16.93 56.47 33.51
CA CYS A 344 -17.59 57.75 33.82
C CYS A 344 -17.85 57.90 35.33
N ASP A 345 -17.51 59.04 35.91
CA ASP A 345 -17.61 59.29 37.37
C ASP A 345 -18.86 60.10 37.80
N THR A 346 -19.80 60.37 36.90
CA THR A 346 -20.98 61.23 37.16
C THR A 346 -22.15 60.47 37.82
N ARG A 347 -22.85 61.10 38.78
CA ARG A 347 -24.07 60.57 39.44
C ARG A 347 -25.34 61.25 38.92
N LEU A 348 -26.37 60.47 38.62
CA LEU A 348 -27.66 60.92 38.10
C LEU A 348 -28.56 61.49 39.21
N GLU A 349 -29.56 62.32 38.86
CA GLU A 349 -30.50 62.95 39.82
C GLU A 349 -31.27 61.95 40.71
N CYS A 350 -31.49 60.71 40.25
CA CYS A 350 -32.08 59.64 41.05
C CYS A 350 -31.12 59.03 42.10
N GLY A 351 -29.89 59.55 42.23
CA GLY A 351 -28.88 59.15 43.21
C GLY A 351 -27.93 58.01 42.82
N HIS A 352 -28.08 57.43 41.61
CA HIS A 352 -27.27 56.30 41.12
C HIS A 352 -26.06 56.74 40.26
N GLN A 353 -24.96 55.97 40.30
CA GLN A 353 -23.73 56.23 39.51
C GLN A 353 -23.85 55.70 38.08
N CYS A 354 -23.36 56.46 37.10
CA CYS A 354 -23.40 56.06 35.69
C CYS A 354 -22.51 54.82 35.44
N PRO A 355 -23.05 53.73 34.85
CA PRO A 355 -22.27 52.51 34.59
C PRO A 355 -21.48 52.55 33.26
N GLN A 356 -21.54 53.64 32.49
CA GLN A 356 -20.92 53.72 31.16
C GLN A 356 -19.47 54.23 31.21
N LYS A 357 -18.72 54.01 30.13
CA LYS A 357 -17.39 54.62 29.93
C LYS A 357 -17.55 56.09 29.53
N CYS A 358 -16.47 56.88 29.66
CA CYS A 358 -16.44 58.31 29.33
C CYS A 358 -17.08 58.58 27.94
N HIS A 359 -18.27 59.19 27.95
CA HIS A 359 -19.12 59.42 26.77
C HIS A 359 -19.50 60.90 26.59
N THR A 360 -18.58 61.80 26.94
CA THR A 360 -18.78 63.27 26.92
C THR A 360 -19.11 63.84 25.53
N THR A 361 -18.95 63.06 24.46
CA THR A 361 -19.33 63.43 23.10
C THR A 361 -20.78 63.10 22.73
N SER A 362 -21.46 62.23 23.48
CA SER A 362 -22.77 61.66 23.12
C SER A 362 -23.92 62.17 23.99
N ASP A 363 -23.70 62.25 25.32
CA ASP A 363 -24.66 62.82 26.29
C ASP A 363 -23.85 63.49 27.42
N PRO A 364 -23.45 64.77 27.24
CA PRO A 364 -22.59 65.47 28.19
C PRO A 364 -23.27 65.69 29.56
N ASP A 365 -24.58 65.98 29.56
CA ASP A 365 -25.35 66.37 30.74
C ASP A 365 -26.22 65.23 31.31
N HIS A 366 -26.17 64.04 30.71
CA HIS A 366 -26.92 62.84 31.13
C HIS A 366 -28.46 63.03 31.13
N LEU A 367 -28.97 63.86 30.22
CA LEU A 367 -30.40 64.22 30.15
C LEU A 367 -31.24 63.18 29.38
N GLU A 368 -30.63 62.40 28.49
CA GLU A 368 -31.35 61.38 27.71
C GLU A 368 -31.31 59.99 28.38
N PHE A 369 -30.38 59.76 29.30
CA PHE A 369 -30.19 58.47 29.95
C PHE A 369 -31.29 58.17 31.00
N LYS A 370 -32.23 57.27 30.67
CA LYS A 370 -33.30 56.83 31.58
C LYS A 370 -32.83 55.72 32.51
N CYS A 371 -32.94 55.95 33.81
CA CYS A 371 -32.49 54.99 34.83
C CYS A 371 -33.40 53.76 34.91
N GLU A 372 -32.90 52.59 34.51
CA GLU A 372 -33.59 51.30 34.57
C GLU A 372 -33.50 50.60 35.94
N GLN A 373 -32.86 51.23 36.93
CA GLN A 373 -32.76 50.71 38.29
C GLN A 373 -34.15 50.68 38.98
N PRO A 374 -34.38 49.72 39.91
CA PRO A 374 -35.69 49.53 40.53
C PRO A 374 -36.14 50.74 41.36
N CYS A 375 -37.41 51.15 41.21
CA CYS A 375 -37.97 52.29 41.91
C CYS A 375 -38.05 52.07 43.44
N THR A 376 -37.67 53.07 44.23
CA THR A 376 -37.68 53.01 45.70
C THR A 376 -38.95 53.58 46.34
N ARG A 377 -39.94 54.02 45.54
CA ARG A 377 -41.19 54.66 46.01
C ARG A 377 -42.28 53.61 46.36
N THR A 378 -43.13 53.92 47.36
CA THR A 378 -44.22 53.04 47.85
C THR A 378 -45.57 53.33 47.15
N PRO A 379 -46.35 52.31 46.70
CA PRO A 379 -47.66 52.50 46.06
C PRO A 379 -48.78 52.88 47.04
N GLU A 380 -49.75 53.70 46.60
CA GLU A 380 -50.89 54.15 47.41
C GLU A 380 -51.82 52.99 47.86
N GLY A 381 -52.25 53.03 49.13
CA GLY A 381 -53.26 52.12 49.71
C GLY A 381 -52.75 50.80 50.31
N CYS A 382 -51.44 50.57 50.40
CA CYS A 382 -50.87 49.36 51.02
C CYS A 382 -50.43 49.61 52.47
N GLY A 383 -51.07 48.95 53.44
CA GLY A 383 -50.74 49.05 54.87
C GLY A 383 -49.45 48.33 55.31
N LYS A 384 -48.64 47.83 54.37
CA LYS A 384 -47.29 47.29 54.61
C LYS A 384 -46.32 47.82 53.54
N ALA A 385 -45.06 48.03 53.91
CA ALA A 385 -44.02 48.69 53.12
C ALA A 385 -43.52 47.86 51.91
N HIS A 386 -44.39 47.57 50.94
CA HIS A 386 -44.04 46.94 49.68
C HIS A 386 -43.58 48.00 48.65
N ARG A 387 -42.55 47.68 47.86
CA ARG A 387 -41.91 48.62 46.91
C ARG A 387 -42.51 48.46 45.50
N CYS A 388 -42.59 49.56 44.77
CA CYS A 388 -43.05 49.55 43.38
C CYS A 388 -42.07 48.76 42.50
N GLN A 389 -42.55 47.75 41.76
CA GLN A 389 -41.73 46.87 40.90
C GLN A 389 -41.50 47.46 39.49
N LYS A 390 -41.91 48.70 39.24
CA LYS A 390 -41.70 49.39 37.96
C LYS A 390 -40.33 50.11 37.95
N PRO A 391 -39.70 50.30 36.77
CA PRO A 391 -38.45 51.06 36.66
C PRO A 391 -38.65 52.52 37.08
N CYS A 392 -37.59 53.14 37.61
CA CYS A 392 -37.63 54.42 38.33
C CYS A 392 -38.32 55.58 37.58
N TRP A 393 -38.38 55.53 36.25
CA TRP A 393 -38.95 56.58 35.40
C TRP A 393 -40.49 56.51 35.18
N GLU A 394 -41.22 55.53 35.74
CA GLU A 394 -42.67 55.29 35.52
C GLU A 394 -43.55 55.49 36.80
N LYS A 395 -44.81 55.98 36.69
CA LYS A 395 -45.74 56.22 37.84
C LYS A 395 -46.44 54.92 38.35
N CYS A 396 -46.69 54.77 39.67
CA CYS A 396 -47.13 53.51 40.35
C CYS A 396 -48.66 53.39 40.63
N GLY A 397 -49.23 52.16 40.69
CA GLY A 397 -50.67 51.80 40.95
C GLY A 397 -50.90 50.68 42.03
N PRO A 398 -52.10 50.06 42.21
CA PRO A 398 -52.43 49.21 43.39
C PRO A 398 -51.71 47.85 43.48
N CYS A 399 -51.66 47.29 44.70
CA CYS A 399 -50.75 46.20 45.09
C CYS A 399 -51.11 44.82 44.51
N MET A 400 -50.32 44.37 43.51
CA MET A 400 -50.41 43.05 42.88
C MET A 400 -49.59 41.96 43.61
N GLU A 401 -48.99 42.28 44.75
CA GLU A 401 -48.13 41.36 45.50
C GLU A 401 -48.92 40.18 46.06
N TYR A 402 -48.38 38.97 45.85
CA TYR A 402 -48.89 37.76 46.48
C TYR A 402 -48.35 37.68 47.91
N VAL A 403 -49.22 37.80 48.90
CA VAL A 403 -48.84 37.68 50.31
C VAL A 403 -48.94 36.24 50.79
N LYS A 404 -48.00 35.87 51.65
CA LYS A 404 -47.93 34.54 52.24
C LYS A 404 -48.81 34.49 53.48
N LYS A 405 -49.92 33.77 53.39
CA LYS A 405 -50.79 33.49 54.54
C LYS A 405 -50.44 32.12 55.13
N ILE A 406 -50.40 32.04 56.45
CA ILE A 406 -49.92 30.85 57.19
C ILE A 406 -51.14 30.16 57.80
N LYS A 407 -51.34 28.89 57.44
CA LYS A 407 -52.34 28.03 58.11
C LYS A 407 -51.75 27.43 59.38
N GLU A 408 -52.58 26.91 60.28
CA GLU A 408 -52.18 26.27 61.55
C GLU A 408 -51.19 25.10 61.40
N CYS A 409 -51.17 24.41 60.24
CA CYS A 409 -50.14 23.41 59.92
C CYS A 409 -48.75 24.01 59.61
N GLY A 410 -48.57 25.33 59.80
CA GLY A 410 -47.33 26.09 59.64
C GLY A 410 -46.93 26.44 58.20
N HIS A 411 -47.52 25.82 57.18
CA HIS A 411 -47.17 26.05 55.77
C HIS A 411 -47.73 27.37 55.20
N ARG A 412 -46.89 28.09 54.43
CA ARG A 412 -47.16 29.38 53.79
C ARG A 412 -47.76 29.15 52.41
N HIS A 413 -48.98 29.63 52.21
CA HIS A 413 -49.66 29.59 50.94
C HIS A 413 -49.71 31.00 50.37
N THR A 414 -49.41 31.13 49.09
CA THR A 414 -49.16 32.41 48.43
C THR A 414 -50.38 32.76 47.58
N THR A 415 -51.17 33.71 48.07
CA THR A 415 -52.38 34.21 47.40
C THR A 415 -52.27 35.74 47.33
N ASN A 416 -52.99 36.40 46.41
CA ASN A 416 -52.89 37.85 46.26
C ASN A 416 -53.22 38.58 47.58
N CYS A 417 -52.56 39.71 47.84
CA CYS A 417 -52.67 40.49 49.09
C CYS A 417 -54.11 40.72 49.59
N TYR A 418 -55.08 40.73 48.67
CA TYR A 418 -56.49 40.96 48.94
C TYR A 418 -57.33 39.71 49.33
N VAL A 419 -56.81 38.48 49.29
CA VAL A 419 -57.55 37.20 49.47
C VAL A 419 -57.45 36.65 50.91
N LYS A 420 -58.54 36.22 51.59
CA LYS A 420 -58.62 35.74 53.02
C LYS A 420 -58.11 34.29 53.26
N THR A 421 -57.93 33.87 54.52
CA THR A 421 -57.00 32.77 54.96
C THR A 421 -57.61 31.36 55.13
N GLU A 422 -58.93 31.24 55.16
CA GLU A 422 -59.65 30.05 55.63
C GLU A 422 -59.87 28.99 54.52
N ASP A 423 -59.77 29.42 53.26
CA ASP A 423 -60.13 28.63 52.06
C ASP A 423 -58.96 27.81 51.45
N ILE A 424 -57.96 27.41 52.24
CA ILE A 424 -56.67 26.91 51.74
C ILE A 424 -56.35 25.45 52.19
N PHE A 425 -56.11 24.53 51.23
CA PHE A 425 -55.70 23.11 51.42
C PHE A 425 -54.18 22.89 51.22
N CYS A 426 -53.49 22.22 52.17
CA CYS A 426 -52.02 22.12 52.18
C CYS A 426 -51.47 20.86 51.50
N LYS A 427 -50.86 21.04 50.32
CA LYS A 427 -50.14 20.00 49.57
C LYS A 427 -48.60 20.10 49.73
N HIS A 428 -48.10 20.96 50.62
CA HIS A 428 -46.66 21.25 50.73
C HIS A 428 -45.82 20.12 51.36
N ASP A 429 -44.54 20.08 50.98
CA ASP A 429 -43.52 19.17 51.51
C ASP A 429 -43.30 19.39 53.02
N CYS A 430 -43.00 18.33 53.75
CA CYS A 430 -42.88 18.35 55.20
C CYS A 430 -41.74 19.26 55.68
N ARG A 431 -42.03 20.19 56.59
CA ARG A 431 -41.07 21.13 57.20
C ARG A 431 -40.22 20.56 58.35
N LYS A 432 -40.42 19.29 58.73
CA LYS A 432 -39.59 18.66 59.77
C LYS A 432 -38.17 18.43 59.23
N LEU A 433 -37.17 18.89 59.98
CA LEU A 433 -35.78 18.55 59.72
C LEU A 433 -35.53 17.13 60.23
N LEU A 434 -34.94 16.29 59.38
CA LEU A 434 -34.41 15.01 59.82
C LEU A 434 -33.23 15.27 60.79
N PRO A 435 -32.82 14.31 61.65
CA PRO A 435 -31.73 14.51 62.61
C PRO A 435 -30.41 15.01 62.02
N CYS A 436 -30.19 14.76 60.73
CA CYS A 436 -29.07 15.28 59.94
C CYS A 436 -29.23 16.75 59.46
N GLN A 437 -30.24 17.47 59.97
CA GLN A 437 -30.61 18.85 59.65
C GLN A 437 -31.00 19.12 58.18
N HIS A 438 -31.34 18.07 57.43
CA HIS A 438 -31.88 18.20 56.07
C HIS A 438 -33.43 18.16 56.05
N PRO A 439 -34.08 18.89 55.12
CA PRO A 439 -35.54 18.88 54.98
C PRO A 439 -36.06 17.51 54.49
N CYS A 440 -37.19 17.07 55.04
CA CYS A 440 -37.81 15.80 54.65
C CYS A 440 -38.42 15.88 53.23
N PRO A 441 -38.12 14.93 52.33
CA PRO A 441 -38.67 14.95 50.97
C PRO A 441 -40.11 14.42 50.84
N ARG A 442 -40.80 14.11 51.95
CA ARG A 442 -42.19 13.60 51.95
C ARG A 442 -43.21 14.71 52.18
N ARG A 443 -44.48 14.48 51.86
CA ARG A 443 -45.57 15.46 52.03
C ARG A 443 -45.88 15.67 53.52
N CYS A 444 -46.34 16.86 53.91
CA CYS A 444 -46.68 17.19 55.30
C CYS A 444 -47.71 16.21 55.93
N SER A 445 -48.51 15.52 55.10
CA SER A 445 -49.52 14.55 55.51
C SER A 445 -49.00 13.10 55.68
N GLU A 446 -47.70 12.85 55.50
CA GLU A 446 -47.09 11.50 55.56
C GLU A 446 -45.96 11.40 56.61
N GLU A 447 -45.75 10.20 57.20
CA GLU A 447 -44.64 9.94 58.14
C GLU A 447 -43.24 9.99 57.48
N CYS A 448 -42.27 10.61 58.15
CA CYS A 448 -40.95 10.94 57.60
C CYS A 448 -39.94 9.77 57.66
N GLY A 449 -39.24 9.46 56.54
CA GLY A 449 -38.19 8.42 56.45
C GLY A 449 -36.75 8.98 56.33
N GLY A 450 -35.75 8.12 56.06
CA GLY A 450 -34.32 8.48 55.99
C GLY A 450 -33.92 9.50 54.91
N CYS A 451 -32.84 10.25 55.14
CA CYS A 451 -32.41 11.36 54.28
C CYS A 451 -31.74 10.90 52.97
N LYS A 452 -32.24 11.40 51.83
CA LYS A 452 -31.74 11.12 50.46
C LYS A 452 -30.88 12.23 49.85
N ILE A 453 -30.61 13.31 50.59
CA ILE A 453 -29.80 14.43 50.07
C ILE A 453 -28.36 13.95 49.89
N LYS A 454 -27.81 14.12 48.68
CA LYS A 454 -26.42 13.79 48.37
C LYS A 454 -25.51 14.86 48.98
N VAL A 455 -24.68 14.46 49.92
CA VAL A 455 -23.69 15.32 50.57
C VAL A 455 -22.28 14.87 50.20
N LYS A 456 -21.34 15.82 50.19
CA LYS A 456 -19.92 15.53 50.04
C LYS A 456 -19.40 14.96 51.36
N LYS A 457 -18.97 13.70 51.34
CA LYS A 457 -18.32 13.05 52.48
C LYS A 457 -16.93 12.56 52.05
N ILE A 458 -15.97 12.63 52.97
CA ILE A 458 -14.63 12.09 52.76
C ILE A 458 -14.63 10.62 53.21
N VAL A 459 -14.21 9.71 52.33
CA VAL A 459 -14.06 8.29 52.69
C VAL A 459 -12.84 8.15 53.61
N PRO A 460 -12.96 7.59 54.84
CA PRO A 460 -11.84 7.44 55.77
C PRO A 460 -10.66 6.65 55.18
N ASP A 461 -10.96 5.58 54.42
CA ASP A 461 -9.96 4.64 53.90
C ASP A 461 -9.09 5.21 52.76
N CYS A 462 -9.60 6.16 51.98
CA CYS A 462 -8.90 6.67 50.79
C CYS A 462 -8.85 8.20 50.68
N ARG A 463 -9.42 8.92 51.64
CA ARG A 463 -9.44 10.39 51.74
C ARG A 463 -10.01 11.13 50.53
N HIS A 464 -10.74 10.43 49.67
CA HIS A 464 -11.44 11.00 48.53
C HIS A 464 -12.77 11.62 48.94
N GLU A 465 -13.06 12.81 48.40
CA GLU A 465 -14.39 13.43 48.49
C GLU A 465 -15.34 12.75 47.50
N ILE A 466 -16.43 12.15 48.01
CA ILE A 466 -17.47 11.48 47.21
C ILE A 466 -18.84 12.03 47.55
N GLN A 467 -19.76 12.01 46.58
CA GLN A 467 -21.16 12.37 46.81
C GLN A 467 -22.00 11.12 47.10
N VAL A 468 -22.42 10.97 48.34
CA VAL A 468 -23.28 9.86 48.81
C VAL A 468 -24.49 10.42 49.55
N GLU A 469 -25.57 9.63 49.64
CA GLU A 469 -26.75 10.04 50.41
C GLU A 469 -26.38 10.26 51.88
N CYS A 470 -26.96 11.28 52.51
CA CYS A 470 -26.66 11.66 53.89
C CYS A 470 -26.86 10.49 54.87
N SER A 471 -27.87 9.65 54.62
CA SER A 471 -28.15 8.45 55.41
C SER A 471 -27.16 7.28 55.19
N GLN A 472 -26.33 7.32 54.15
CA GLN A 472 -25.38 6.24 53.83
C GLN A 472 -23.95 6.59 54.31
N PRO A 473 -23.21 5.62 54.89
CA PRO A 473 -21.80 5.81 55.24
C PRO A 473 -20.91 5.85 53.97
N PRO A 474 -19.87 6.70 53.93
CA PRO A 474 -18.96 6.80 52.80
C PRO A 474 -17.98 5.61 52.79
N LEU A 475 -18.34 4.53 52.11
CA LEU A 475 -17.52 3.33 51.98
C LEU A 475 -16.58 3.41 50.77
N LYS A 476 -15.42 2.74 50.84
CA LYS A 476 -14.45 2.64 49.73
C LYS A 476 -15.06 2.08 48.43
N SER A 477 -16.04 1.16 48.54
CA SER A 477 -16.78 0.60 47.40
C SER A 477 -17.57 1.66 46.60
N SER A 478 -17.88 2.80 47.21
CA SER A 478 -18.63 3.89 46.58
C SER A 478 -17.72 4.96 45.94
N CYS A 479 -16.39 4.79 46.00
CA CYS A 479 -15.42 5.77 45.54
C CYS A 479 -15.00 5.55 44.07
N LYS A 480 -15.50 6.41 43.18
CA LYS A 480 -15.17 6.44 41.74
C LYS A 480 -13.99 7.37 41.39
N ASN A 481 -13.27 7.89 42.38
CA ASN A 481 -12.09 8.71 42.14
C ASN A 481 -10.88 7.82 41.77
N ARG A 482 -9.89 8.41 41.09
CA ARG A 482 -8.66 7.68 40.71
C ARG A 482 -7.89 7.25 41.95
N CYS A 483 -7.32 6.05 41.94
CA CYS A 483 -6.49 5.60 43.04
C CYS A 483 -5.26 6.51 43.21
N ILE A 484 -4.96 6.90 44.46
CA ILE A 484 -3.83 7.76 44.84
C ILE A 484 -2.54 6.97 45.10
N LEU A 485 -2.60 5.65 45.07
CA LEU A 485 -1.44 4.79 45.33
C LEU A 485 -0.51 4.75 44.13
N THR A 486 0.78 4.89 44.40
CA THR A 486 1.87 4.63 43.47
C THR A 486 2.23 3.15 43.49
N LEU A 487 2.34 2.54 42.31
CA LEU A 487 2.78 1.15 42.15
C LEU A 487 4.27 1.01 42.53
N PRO A 488 4.78 -0.21 42.78
CA PRO A 488 6.21 -0.44 43.08
C PRO A 488 7.16 0.10 42.01
N CYS A 489 6.71 0.20 40.76
CA CYS A 489 7.43 0.82 39.65
C CYS A 489 7.39 2.37 39.66
N SER A 490 6.99 2.98 40.78
CA SER A 490 6.91 4.44 40.99
C SER A 490 5.89 5.20 40.12
N HIS A 491 5.01 4.47 39.40
CA HIS A 491 3.97 5.05 38.56
C HIS A 491 2.59 5.09 39.26
N PRO A 492 1.74 6.10 39.00
CA PRO A 492 0.43 6.20 39.64
C PRO A 492 -0.54 5.11 39.14
N CYS A 493 -1.34 4.55 40.05
CA CYS A 493 -2.36 3.56 39.73
C CYS A 493 -3.46 4.17 38.83
N ARG A 494 -3.84 3.45 37.76
CA ARG A 494 -4.91 3.88 36.82
C ARG A 494 -6.30 3.37 37.18
N ALA A 495 -6.41 2.47 38.18
CA ALA A 495 -7.69 1.92 38.63
C ALA A 495 -8.53 2.96 39.40
N LEU A 496 -9.84 2.72 39.44
CA LEU A 496 -10.73 3.41 40.36
C LEU A 496 -10.44 2.98 41.80
N CYS A 497 -10.64 3.87 42.76
CA CYS A 497 -10.35 3.59 44.16
C CYS A 497 -11.21 2.45 44.75
N CYS A 498 -12.41 2.23 44.19
CA CYS A 498 -13.31 1.13 44.52
C CYS A 498 -12.88 -0.23 43.92
N GLU A 499 -11.90 -0.26 43.02
CA GLU A 499 -11.41 -1.48 42.36
C GLU A 499 -10.06 -1.93 42.95
N ALA A 500 -9.69 -3.18 42.71
CA ALA A 500 -8.35 -3.65 43.03
C ALA A 500 -7.29 -2.87 42.22
N CYS A 501 -6.18 -2.49 42.85
CA CYS A 501 -5.11 -1.76 42.17
C CYS A 501 -4.53 -2.59 41.02
N THR A 502 -4.24 -1.92 39.89
CA THR A 502 -3.63 -2.54 38.73
C THR A 502 -2.22 -3.02 39.06
N LYS A 503 -2.00 -4.34 39.01
CA LYS A 503 -0.67 -4.96 39.18
C LYS A 503 0.24 -4.71 37.97
N GLU A 504 -0.32 -4.54 36.77
CA GLU A 504 0.39 -4.32 35.51
C GLU A 504 0.40 -2.84 35.13
N CYS A 505 1.57 -2.19 35.25
CA CYS A 505 1.71 -0.76 34.95
C CYS A 505 1.74 -0.45 33.46
N GLN A 506 0.67 0.18 32.95
CA GLN A 506 0.50 0.56 31.53
C GLN A 506 1.18 1.89 31.13
N VAL A 507 2.04 2.47 31.98
CA VAL A 507 2.79 3.69 31.62
C VAL A 507 3.88 3.30 30.61
N LEU A 508 3.97 4.05 29.51
CA LEU A 508 4.97 3.80 28.47
C LEU A 508 6.33 4.34 28.93
N VAL A 509 7.31 3.45 29.06
CA VAL A 509 8.71 3.77 29.41
C VAL A 509 9.61 3.55 28.20
N LYS A 510 10.66 4.37 28.08
CA LYS A 510 11.68 4.19 27.04
C LYS A 510 12.60 3.04 27.45
N THR A 511 12.73 2.04 26.59
CA THR A 511 13.63 0.90 26.86
C THR A 511 15.07 1.22 26.46
N LYS A 512 16.03 0.43 26.96
CA LYS A 512 17.42 0.45 26.48
C LYS A 512 17.58 -0.21 25.11
N ASN A 513 16.55 -0.91 24.62
CA ASN A 513 16.59 -1.64 23.36
C ASN A 513 16.19 -0.72 22.20
N VAL A 514 16.97 -0.78 21.12
CA VAL A 514 16.63 -0.20 19.81
C VAL A 514 16.10 -1.29 18.89
N CYS A 515 15.17 -0.93 18.02
CA CYS A 515 14.67 -1.86 17.00
C CYS A 515 15.76 -2.09 15.92
N PRO A 516 15.63 -3.12 15.07
CA PRO A 516 16.62 -3.42 14.03
C PRO A 516 16.82 -2.33 12.97
N ARG A 517 15.88 -1.37 12.85
CA ARG A 517 16.04 -0.16 12.02
C ARG A 517 16.66 1.04 12.76
N GLY A 518 17.02 0.87 14.04
CA GLY A 518 17.63 1.92 14.86
C GLY A 518 16.64 2.83 15.59
N HIS A 519 15.35 2.49 15.65
CA HIS A 519 14.34 3.31 16.33
C HIS A 519 14.25 3.03 17.83
N ASP A 520 13.92 4.07 18.58
CA ASP A 520 13.63 3.99 20.02
C ASP A 520 12.29 3.27 20.29
N ILE A 521 12.29 2.37 21.27
CA ILE A 521 11.09 1.61 21.65
C ILE A 521 10.51 2.15 22.96
N LYS A 522 9.20 2.41 22.94
CA LYS A 522 8.39 2.77 24.11
C LYS A 522 7.39 1.65 24.39
N MET A 523 7.45 1.05 25.57
CA MET A 523 6.56 -0.07 25.93
C MET A 523 6.02 0.07 27.35
N PRO A 524 4.93 -0.62 27.71
CA PRO A 524 4.39 -0.59 29.07
C PRO A 524 5.45 -1.00 30.11
N CYS A 525 5.48 -0.30 31.24
CA CYS A 525 6.46 -0.49 32.31
C CYS A 525 6.51 -1.93 32.84
N TYR A 526 5.38 -2.62 32.96
CA TYR A 526 5.36 -4.03 33.38
C TYR A 526 6.03 -5.00 32.39
N LEU A 527 6.32 -4.55 31.16
CA LEU A 527 7.01 -5.31 30.13
C LEU A 527 8.44 -4.82 29.88
N GLN A 528 8.98 -3.93 30.71
CA GLN A 528 10.28 -3.29 30.50
C GLN A 528 11.46 -4.29 30.44
N ASP A 529 11.32 -5.46 31.05
CA ASP A 529 12.35 -6.52 31.06
C ASP A 529 12.37 -7.37 29.77
N ARG A 530 11.38 -7.20 28.87
CA ARG A 530 11.34 -7.90 27.58
C ARG A 530 12.48 -7.41 26.68
N SER A 531 13.12 -8.34 25.95
CA SER A 531 14.23 -8.03 25.04
C SER A 531 14.07 -8.69 23.66
N GLY A 532 14.86 -8.24 22.68
CA GLY A 532 14.82 -8.78 21.32
C GLY A 532 13.49 -8.53 20.60
N LYS A 533 13.00 -9.53 19.86
CA LYS A 533 11.80 -9.43 19.00
C LYS A 533 10.53 -9.03 19.73
N GLU A 534 10.38 -9.47 20.99
CA GLU A 534 9.21 -9.13 21.81
C GLU A 534 9.15 -7.64 22.15
N ALA A 535 10.30 -7.02 22.43
CA ALA A 535 10.40 -5.58 22.64
C ALA A 535 10.23 -4.80 21.33
N TRP A 536 10.87 -5.28 20.26
CA TRP A 536 10.84 -4.61 18.94
C TRP A 536 9.41 -4.47 18.36
N ALA A 537 8.48 -5.37 18.72
CA ALA A 537 7.08 -5.31 18.31
C ALA A 537 6.36 -4.03 18.76
N PHE A 538 6.86 -3.35 19.80
CA PHE A 538 6.31 -2.10 20.33
C PHE A 538 6.87 -0.83 19.65
N CYS A 539 7.69 -0.98 18.61
CA CYS A 539 8.18 0.15 17.82
C CYS A 539 7.03 0.83 17.07
N SER A 540 6.72 2.07 17.45
CA SER A 540 5.57 2.85 16.95
C SER A 540 5.90 3.84 15.83
N GLU A 541 7.17 3.96 15.43
CA GLU A 541 7.60 4.76 14.27
C GLU A 541 6.89 4.32 12.97
N PRO A 542 6.61 5.25 12.04
CA PRO A 542 5.95 4.91 10.77
C PRO A 542 6.83 4.00 9.91
N CYS A 543 6.21 3.10 9.14
CA CYS A 543 6.96 2.16 8.30
C CYS A 543 7.77 2.85 7.19
N GLY A 544 7.22 3.91 6.58
CA GLY A 544 7.90 4.72 5.55
C GLY A 544 8.00 4.11 4.16
N GLU A 545 7.60 2.84 3.97
CA GLU A 545 7.65 2.12 2.68
C GLU A 545 6.39 2.39 1.84
N VAL A 546 6.53 2.29 0.52
CA VAL A 546 5.43 2.43 -0.46
C VAL A 546 4.93 1.04 -0.87
N LEU A 547 3.62 0.82 -0.81
CA LEU A 547 2.96 -0.44 -1.19
C LEU A 547 2.87 -0.57 -2.73
N ASP A 548 2.57 -1.77 -3.23
CA ASP A 548 2.37 -2.05 -4.67
C ASP A 548 1.21 -1.24 -5.31
N CYS A 549 0.37 -0.62 -4.48
CA CYS A 549 -0.69 0.28 -4.91
C CYS A 549 -0.28 1.76 -4.92
N ASP A 550 1.02 2.06 -4.87
CA ASP A 550 1.65 3.40 -4.86
C ASP A 550 1.23 4.27 -3.66
N HIS A 551 0.66 3.66 -2.64
CA HIS A 551 0.27 4.33 -1.40
C HIS A 551 1.31 4.05 -0.30
N PRO A 552 1.63 5.06 0.55
CA PRO A 552 2.50 4.85 1.70
C PRO A 552 1.84 3.87 2.68
N CYS A 553 2.64 2.95 3.23
CA CYS A 553 2.17 2.02 4.24
C CYS A 553 1.74 2.78 5.50
N GLY A 554 0.46 2.67 5.86
CA GLY A 554 -0.10 3.26 7.08
C GLY A 554 0.27 2.52 8.38
N GLY A 555 1.15 1.51 8.29
CA GLY A 555 1.55 0.68 9.41
C GLY A 555 2.73 1.27 10.20
N GLN A 556 2.91 0.75 11.41
CA GLN A 556 4.06 1.04 12.26
C GLN A 556 5.18 0.03 12.03
N CYS A 557 6.42 0.42 12.30
CA CYS A 557 7.62 -0.40 12.12
C CYS A 557 7.53 -1.76 12.82
N GLY A 558 7.09 -1.80 14.09
CA GLY A 558 6.88 -3.06 14.82
C GLY A 558 5.79 -3.93 14.21
N SER A 559 4.68 -3.31 13.80
CA SER A 559 3.59 -4.03 13.12
C SER A 559 4.00 -4.56 11.75
N CYS A 560 4.87 -3.86 11.02
CA CYS A 560 5.30 -4.26 9.67
C CYS A 560 6.50 -5.24 9.68
N LEU A 561 6.82 -5.83 10.83
CA LEU A 561 8.04 -6.64 11.04
C LEU A 561 9.29 -5.96 10.47
N TYR A 562 9.43 -4.65 10.76
CA TYR A 562 10.56 -3.83 10.32
C TYR A 562 10.69 -3.73 8.78
N GLY A 563 9.55 -3.78 8.07
CA GLY A 563 9.44 -3.64 6.62
C GLY A 563 9.47 -4.96 5.84
N ARG A 564 9.34 -6.11 6.52
CA ARG A 564 9.22 -7.42 5.86
C ARG A 564 7.76 -7.81 5.54
N LEU A 565 6.81 -7.30 6.32
CA LEU A 565 5.41 -7.76 6.29
C LEU A 565 4.45 -6.59 6.51
N HIS A 566 4.07 -5.91 5.43
CA HIS A 566 3.26 -4.69 5.49
C HIS A 566 1.79 -4.98 5.81
N ILE A 567 1.12 -3.95 6.33
CA ILE A 567 -0.34 -3.98 6.48
C ILE A 567 -1.03 -3.71 5.15
N ALA A 568 -2.27 -4.18 5.01
CA ALA A 568 -3.11 -3.84 3.87
C ALA A 568 -3.33 -2.32 3.77
N CYS A 569 -3.45 -1.83 2.53
CA CYS A 569 -3.70 -0.42 2.29
C CYS A 569 -5.10 -0.03 2.81
N ALA A 570 -5.16 1.01 3.64
CA ALA A 570 -6.41 1.53 4.20
C ALA A 570 -7.01 2.71 3.42
N LYS A 571 -6.37 3.15 2.32
CA LYS A 571 -6.91 4.22 1.47
C LYS A 571 -8.09 3.70 0.65
N LYS A 572 -9.03 4.58 0.31
CA LYS A 572 -10.14 4.23 -0.60
C LYS A 572 -9.62 4.09 -2.03
N CYS A 573 -10.20 3.15 -2.78
CA CYS A 573 -9.88 2.97 -4.19
C CYS A 573 -10.61 4.03 -5.03
N GLU A 574 -9.91 4.72 -5.93
CA GLU A 574 -10.51 5.73 -6.83
C GLU A 574 -10.63 5.23 -8.28
N ARG A 575 -10.38 3.93 -8.52
CA ARG A 575 -10.43 3.34 -9.86
C ARG A 575 -11.88 3.25 -10.36
N THR A 576 -12.08 3.54 -11.64
CA THR A 576 -13.35 3.31 -12.33
C THR A 576 -13.43 1.84 -12.74
N LEU A 577 -14.48 1.16 -12.29
CA LEU A 577 -14.77 -0.24 -12.63
C LEU A 577 -15.18 -0.38 -14.11
N PRO A 578 -15.08 -1.58 -14.73
CA PRO A 578 -15.57 -1.85 -16.08
C PRO A 578 -17.01 -1.39 -16.37
N CYS A 579 -17.84 -1.35 -15.32
CA CYS A 579 -19.23 -0.90 -15.38
C CYS A 579 -19.42 0.64 -15.40
N GLY A 580 -18.35 1.41 -15.22
CA GLY A 580 -18.35 2.88 -15.19
C GLY A 580 -18.50 3.50 -13.80
N HIS A 581 -18.74 2.70 -12.75
CA HIS A 581 -18.80 3.19 -11.36
C HIS A 581 -17.42 3.34 -10.73
N VAL A 582 -17.27 4.31 -9.82
CA VAL A 582 -16.07 4.44 -9.00
C VAL A 582 -16.10 3.40 -7.88
N CYS A 583 -14.99 2.69 -7.68
CA CYS A 583 -14.85 1.73 -6.59
C CYS A 583 -15.02 2.43 -5.23
N LYS A 584 -15.79 1.85 -4.29
CA LYS A 584 -15.96 2.39 -2.92
C LYS A 584 -15.21 1.58 -1.86
N ALA A 585 -14.53 0.51 -2.29
CA ALA A 585 -13.79 -0.40 -1.42
C ALA A 585 -12.42 0.16 -1.04
N ASP A 586 -11.82 -0.44 -0.01
CA ASP A 586 -10.44 -0.14 0.35
C ASP A 586 -9.48 -0.63 -0.74
N CYS A 587 -8.39 0.12 -0.91
CA CYS A 587 -7.43 -0.04 -1.98
C CYS A 587 -6.79 -1.44 -1.91
N SER A 588 -6.89 -2.14 -3.03
CA SER A 588 -6.41 -3.50 -3.20
C SER A 588 -6.04 -3.71 -4.66
N ALA A 589 -5.22 -4.73 -4.95
CA ALA A 589 -4.65 -4.93 -6.29
C ALA A 589 -5.73 -5.01 -7.40
N GLU A 590 -6.89 -5.59 -7.09
CA GLU A 590 -8.06 -5.68 -7.99
C GLU A 590 -9.28 -5.05 -7.32
N CYS A 591 -10.27 -4.58 -8.06
CA CYS A 591 -11.46 -4.01 -7.43
C CYS A 591 -12.57 -5.06 -7.27
N PRO A 592 -13.32 -5.07 -6.15
CA PRO A 592 -14.46 -5.98 -5.99
C PRO A 592 -15.59 -5.64 -6.97
N PRO A 593 -16.53 -6.58 -7.20
CA PRO A 593 -17.70 -6.33 -8.03
C PRO A 593 -18.50 -5.14 -7.49
N CYS A 594 -19.06 -4.37 -8.43
CA CYS A 594 -19.78 -3.15 -8.09
C CYS A 594 -21.06 -3.44 -7.30
N THR A 595 -21.25 -2.75 -6.18
CA THR A 595 -22.45 -2.86 -5.33
C THR A 595 -23.50 -1.79 -5.60
N ASP A 596 -23.20 -0.82 -6.46
CA ASP A 596 -24.15 0.23 -6.87
C ASP A 596 -25.28 -0.34 -7.74
N ALA A 597 -26.35 0.43 -7.92
CA ALA A 597 -27.48 0.03 -8.76
C ALA A 597 -27.05 -0.15 -10.21
N CYS A 598 -27.54 -1.19 -10.89
CA CYS A 598 -27.18 -1.42 -12.29
C CYS A 598 -27.68 -0.27 -13.20
N PRO A 599 -26.80 0.33 -14.03
CA PRO A 599 -27.18 1.42 -14.94
C PRO A 599 -27.91 0.91 -16.19
N LEU A 600 -27.90 -0.41 -16.45
CA LEU A 600 -28.54 -1.01 -17.61
C LEU A 600 -30.06 -0.78 -17.57
N LYS A 601 -30.53 -0.09 -18.60
CA LYS A 601 -31.94 0.14 -18.89
C LYS A 601 -32.13 -0.02 -20.39
N CYS A 602 -33.13 -0.78 -20.80
CA CYS A 602 -33.66 -0.67 -22.16
C CYS A 602 -34.90 0.22 -22.12
N LYS A 603 -35.49 0.47 -23.29
CA LYS A 603 -36.76 1.23 -23.37
C LYS A 603 -37.95 0.47 -22.79
N HIS A 604 -37.81 -0.84 -22.56
CA HIS A 604 -38.83 -1.70 -21.98
C HIS A 604 -38.76 -1.76 -20.45
N SER A 605 -37.56 -1.96 -19.91
CA SER A 605 -37.36 -2.20 -18.47
C SER A 605 -35.98 -1.74 -17.99
N ARG A 606 -35.87 -1.54 -16.67
CA ARG A 606 -34.63 -1.22 -15.97
C ARG A 606 -34.19 -2.39 -15.10
N CYS A 607 -32.89 -2.69 -15.09
CA CYS A 607 -32.33 -3.72 -14.22
C CYS A 607 -32.47 -3.31 -12.74
N ARG A 608 -33.05 -4.20 -11.90
CA ARG A 608 -33.20 -4.01 -10.44
C ARG A 608 -32.09 -4.66 -9.61
N LYS A 609 -31.16 -5.38 -10.25
CA LYS A 609 -30.03 -6.05 -9.58
C LYS A 609 -28.90 -5.07 -9.28
N LYS A 610 -27.99 -5.48 -8.38
CA LYS A 610 -26.72 -4.76 -8.17
C LYS A 610 -25.87 -4.85 -9.45
N CYS A 611 -25.06 -3.84 -9.69
CA CYS A 611 -24.31 -3.70 -10.94
C CYS A 611 -23.34 -4.88 -11.18
N GLY A 612 -22.73 -5.42 -10.12
CA GLY A 612 -21.85 -6.60 -10.21
C GLY A 612 -22.56 -7.88 -10.64
N GLU A 613 -23.86 -8.01 -10.39
CA GLU A 613 -24.60 -9.24 -10.71
C GLU A 613 -24.94 -9.35 -12.21
N PRO A 614 -24.93 -10.56 -12.79
CA PRO A 614 -25.30 -10.77 -14.19
C PRO A 614 -26.76 -10.36 -14.41
N CYS A 615 -26.97 -9.42 -15.34
CA CYS A 615 -28.31 -8.92 -15.63
C CYS A 615 -29.02 -9.87 -16.60
N THR A 616 -30.32 -10.02 -16.37
CA THR A 616 -31.21 -10.81 -17.23
C THR A 616 -31.45 -10.09 -18.55
N ASN A 617 -31.43 -10.84 -19.66
CA ASN A 617 -31.72 -10.30 -20.98
C ASN A 617 -33.18 -9.86 -21.12
N CYS A 618 -33.39 -8.76 -21.83
CA CYS A 618 -34.73 -8.30 -22.21
C CYS A 618 -35.31 -9.21 -23.29
N GLN A 619 -36.51 -9.76 -23.04
CA GLN A 619 -37.22 -10.68 -23.94
C GLN A 619 -38.25 -9.97 -24.84
N GLU A 620 -38.33 -8.64 -24.78
CA GLU A 620 -39.24 -7.86 -25.63
C GLU A 620 -38.63 -7.58 -27.01
N LYS A 621 -39.48 -7.39 -28.02
CA LYS A 621 -39.06 -7.06 -29.40
C LYS A 621 -38.39 -5.70 -29.45
N CYS A 622 -37.38 -5.53 -30.29
CA CYS A 622 -36.67 -4.26 -30.44
C CYS A 622 -37.61 -3.16 -30.97
N LEU A 623 -37.62 -1.98 -30.32
CA LEU A 623 -38.45 -0.83 -30.73
C LEU A 623 -37.92 -0.10 -31.97
N ARG A 624 -36.89 -0.62 -32.63
CA ARG A 624 -36.26 0.05 -33.77
C ARG A 624 -37.11 -0.16 -35.02
N SER A 625 -37.95 0.83 -35.30
CA SER A 625 -38.79 0.89 -36.50
C SER A 625 -38.74 2.28 -37.12
N CYS A 626 -38.74 2.32 -38.44
CA CYS A 626 -38.90 3.53 -39.24
C CYS A 626 -39.79 3.21 -40.45
N GLN A 627 -40.16 4.23 -41.22
CA GLN A 627 -40.96 4.05 -42.44
C GLN A 627 -40.28 3.18 -43.50
N HIS A 628 -38.98 2.90 -43.36
CA HIS A 628 -38.20 2.12 -44.31
C HIS A 628 -37.90 0.69 -43.84
N GLN A 629 -37.78 0.46 -42.53
CA GLN A 629 -37.26 -0.78 -41.95
C GLN A 629 -37.78 -0.98 -40.53
N THR A 630 -38.12 -2.21 -40.18
CA THR A 630 -38.57 -2.63 -38.83
C THR A 630 -37.72 -3.80 -38.34
N CYS A 631 -37.23 -3.72 -37.11
CA CYS A 631 -36.49 -4.79 -36.47
C CYS A 631 -37.43 -5.80 -35.81
N GLU A 632 -37.24 -7.09 -36.10
CA GLU A 632 -38.02 -8.18 -35.49
C GLU A 632 -37.25 -8.92 -34.39
N ALA A 633 -35.96 -8.62 -34.22
CA ALA A 633 -35.11 -9.22 -33.21
C ALA A 633 -35.52 -8.83 -31.78
N LEU A 634 -35.14 -9.66 -30.81
CA LEU A 634 -35.26 -9.34 -29.39
C LEU A 634 -34.32 -8.19 -29.02
N CYS A 635 -34.72 -7.35 -28.09
CA CYS A 635 -33.95 -6.20 -27.62
C CYS A 635 -32.53 -6.57 -27.13
N SER A 636 -32.32 -7.79 -26.64
CA SER A 636 -31.03 -8.28 -26.16
C SER A 636 -30.17 -8.96 -27.23
N ARG A 637 -30.58 -8.96 -28.50
CA ARG A 637 -29.83 -9.53 -29.62
C ARG A 637 -29.48 -8.41 -30.62
N LYS A 638 -28.48 -8.67 -31.46
CA LYS A 638 -28.15 -7.78 -32.59
C LYS A 638 -29.39 -7.54 -33.44
N CYS A 639 -29.56 -6.32 -33.91
CA CYS A 639 -30.69 -5.95 -34.75
C CYS A 639 -30.68 -6.77 -36.05
N SER A 640 -31.86 -7.17 -36.53
CA SER A 640 -32.00 -7.92 -37.80
C SER A 640 -31.79 -7.04 -39.04
N VAL A 641 -31.73 -5.72 -38.86
CA VAL A 641 -31.61 -4.72 -39.92
C VAL A 641 -30.55 -3.67 -39.54
N PRO A 642 -29.77 -3.12 -40.49
CA PRO A 642 -28.77 -2.06 -40.24
C PRO A 642 -29.42 -0.68 -40.02
N PRO A 643 -28.80 0.28 -39.33
CA PRO A 643 -29.43 1.58 -39.05
C PRO A 643 -29.86 2.35 -40.31
N CYS A 644 -30.97 3.09 -40.24
CA CYS A 644 -31.46 3.86 -41.38
C CYS A 644 -30.56 5.06 -41.66
N LYS A 645 -29.99 5.13 -42.89
CA LYS A 645 -29.13 6.24 -43.32
C LYS A 645 -29.87 7.41 -43.97
N LYS A 646 -31.21 7.34 -44.10
CA LYS A 646 -32.01 8.41 -44.70
C LYS A 646 -32.20 9.59 -43.73
N PRO A 647 -32.23 10.84 -44.22
CA PRO A 647 -32.45 12.03 -43.39
C PRO A 647 -33.84 12.01 -42.74
N CYS A 648 -33.97 12.66 -41.58
CA CYS A 648 -35.24 12.73 -40.87
C CYS A 648 -36.25 13.62 -41.62
N PRO A 649 -37.49 13.16 -41.89
CA PRO A 649 -38.50 13.96 -42.58
C PRO A 649 -39.18 15.03 -41.69
N LYS A 650 -38.83 15.10 -40.40
CA LYS A 650 -39.44 16.03 -39.44
C LYS A 650 -38.78 17.41 -39.49
N ARG A 651 -39.57 18.44 -39.17
CA ARG A 651 -39.10 19.81 -38.95
C ARG A 651 -38.95 20.09 -37.46
N LEU A 652 -37.92 20.86 -37.09
CA LEU A 652 -37.68 21.32 -35.72
C LEU A 652 -38.69 22.43 -35.35
N ARG A 653 -38.74 22.80 -34.06
CA ARG A 653 -39.65 23.87 -33.56
C ARG A 653 -39.42 25.23 -34.24
N CYS A 654 -38.20 25.48 -34.69
CA CYS A 654 -37.84 26.67 -35.47
C CYS A 654 -38.28 26.63 -36.96
N GLY A 655 -38.97 25.57 -37.40
CA GLY A 655 -39.46 25.41 -38.79
C GLY A 655 -38.44 24.81 -39.77
N HIS A 656 -37.16 24.74 -39.39
CA HIS A 656 -36.07 24.20 -40.19
C HIS A 656 -36.04 22.65 -40.23
N PRO A 657 -35.47 22.05 -41.29
CA PRO A 657 -35.32 20.59 -41.38
C PRO A 657 -34.43 20.02 -40.27
N CYS A 658 -34.76 18.83 -39.80
CA CYS A 658 -33.98 18.12 -38.79
C CYS A 658 -32.63 17.65 -39.32
N VAL A 659 -31.57 17.83 -38.52
CA VAL A 659 -30.19 17.43 -38.84
C VAL A 659 -29.87 15.96 -38.50
N GLY A 660 -30.86 15.22 -37.99
CA GLY A 660 -30.70 13.81 -37.60
C GLY A 660 -31.21 12.83 -38.66
N TYR A 661 -31.17 11.55 -38.32
CA TYR A 661 -31.61 10.46 -39.20
C TYR A 661 -33.05 10.01 -38.95
N CYS A 662 -33.63 9.34 -39.93
CA CYS A 662 -34.96 8.77 -39.85
C CYS A 662 -35.01 7.63 -38.81
N GLY A 663 -35.97 7.67 -37.88
CA GLY A 663 -36.16 6.65 -36.83
C GLY A 663 -35.41 6.92 -35.52
N ASP A 664 -34.42 7.79 -35.54
CA ASP A 664 -33.67 8.23 -34.35
C ASP A 664 -34.34 9.42 -33.64
N PRO A 665 -34.10 9.62 -32.34
CA PRO A 665 -34.52 10.83 -31.64
C PRO A 665 -33.96 12.07 -32.32
N CYS A 666 -34.83 13.01 -32.70
CA CYS A 666 -34.41 14.24 -33.37
C CYS A 666 -33.54 15.08 -32.42
N PRO A 667 -32.31 15.47 -32.83
CA PRO A 667 -31.51 16.41 -32.07
C PRO A 667 -32.27 17.73 -31.86
N PRO A 668 -32.18 18.36 -30.68
CA PRO A 668 -32.88 19.62 -30.42
C PRO A 668 -32.23 20.83 -31.10
N LEU A 669 -31.00 20.69 -31.62
CA LEU A 669 -30.22 21.75 -32.25
C LEU A 669 -30.49 21.87 -33.74
N CYS A 670 -30.52 23.11 -34.23
CA CYS A 670 -30.75 23.45 -35.62
C CYS A 670 -29.47 23.97 -36.29
N ARG A 671 -29.15 23.49 -37.50
CA ARG A 671 -27.98 23.96 -38.28
C ARG A 671 -28.00 25.46 -38.61
N ILE A 672 -29.18 26.08 -38.62
CA ILE A 672 -29.36 27.51 -38.93
C ILE A 672 -29.40 28.34 -37.65
N CYS A 673 -30.16 27.92 -36.64
CA CYS A 673 -30.32 28.69 -35.40
C CYS A 673 -29.18 28.50 -34.40
N ASP A 674 -28.55 27.32 -34.39
CA ASP A 674 -27.56 26.88 -33.40
C ASP A 674 -26.23 26.51 -34.07
N LYS A 675 -25.88 27.20 -35.17
CA LYS A 675 -24.72 26.90 -36.03
C LYS A 675 -23.43 26.73 -35.21
N ASP A 676 -23.11 27.72 -34.38
CA ASP A 676 -21.87 27.73 -33.58
C ASP A 676 -21.73 26.54 -32.61
N THR A 677 -22.86 25.97 -32.16
CA THR A 677 -22.85 24.81 -31.24
C THR A 677 -22.70 23.48 -31.99
N LEU A 678 -23.16 23.44 -33.25
CA LEU A 678 -23.08 22.25 -34.11
C LEU A 678 -21.75 22.15 -34.86
N THR A 679 -21.13 23.28 -35.21
CA THR A 679 -19.82 23.39 -35.88
C THR A 679 -18.64 23.37 -34.91
N GLU A 680 -18.89 23.08 -33.63
CA GLU A 680 -17.82 22.90 -32.65
C GLU A 680 -17.01 21.64 -33.00
N ILE A 681 -15.82 21.84 -33.57
CA ILE A 681 -14.94 20.80 -34.10
C ILE A 681 -14.62 19.76 -32.99
N LEU A 682 -15.08 18.53 -33.18
CA LEU A 682 -14.80 17.40 -32.29
C LEU A 682 -14.05 16.27 -33.02
N PHE A 683 -14.41 16.01 -34.27
CA PHE A 683 -13.86 14.96 -35.14
C PHE A 683 -13.39 15.48 -36.51
N GLY A 684 -13.70 16.73 -36.88
CA GLY A 684 -13.17 17.42 -38.06
C GLY A 684 -14.08 17.43 -39.29
N SER A 685 -15.24 16.75 -39.24
CA SER A 685 -16.23 16.66 -40.32
C SER A 685 -17.55 17.39 -40.00
N GLU A 686 -17.65 18.05 -38.85
CA GLU A 686 -18.90 18.66 -38.37
C GLU A 686 -19.42 19.82 -39.26
N ASP A 687 -18.51 20.47 -39.99
CA ASP A 687 -18.79 21.63 -40.84
C ASP A 687 -19.37 21.25 -42.21
N GLU A 688 -19.33 19.97 -42.59
CA GLU A 688 -19.84 19.48 -43.87
C GLU A 688 -21.37 19.63 -43.97
N GLU A 689 -21.88 20.02 -45.14
CA GLU A 689 -23.32 20.32 -45.35
C GLU A 689 -24.22 19.07 -45.19
N ASP A 690 -23.68 17.90 -45.50
CA ASP A 690 -24.35 16.61 -45.36
C ASP A 690 -24.12 15.94 -44.00
N ALA A 691 -23.24 16.48 -43.14
CA ALA A 691 -23.04 15.95 -41.79
C ALA A 691 -24.36 15.86 -41.01
N ARG A 692 -24.51 14.77 -40.26
CA ARG A 692 -25.73 14.47 -39.51
C ARG A 692 -25.39 14.16 -38.07
N PHE A 693 -26.32 14.49 -37.18
CA PHE A 693 -26.08 14.44 -35.75
C PHE A 693 -27.01 13.46 -35.04
N VAL A 694 -26.48 12.83 -33.99
CA VAL A 694 -27.20 11.90 -33.12
C VAL A 694 -27.23 12.46 -31.70
N LEU A 695 -28.39 12.35 -31.04
CA LEU A 695 -28.55 12.69 -29.64
C LEU A 695 -28.24 11.49 -28.75
N LEU A 696 -27.25 11.62 -27.87
CA LEU A 696 -27.01 10.64 -26.81
C LEU A 696 -27.99 10.85 -25.66
N GLU A 697 -29.00 9.99 -25.51
CA GLU A 697 -30.06 10.17 -24.51
C GLU A 697 -29.57 10.14 -23.05
N ASP A 698 -28.42 9.49 -22.78
CA ASP A 698 -27.86 9.37 -21.43
C ASP A 698 -27.20 10.65 -20.92
N CYS A 699 -26.51 11.41 -21.79
CA CYS A 699 -25.83 12.67 -21.42
C CYS A 699 -26.39 13.91 -22.14
N ARG A 700 -27.36 13.73 -23.05
CA ARG A 700 -28.00 14.74 -23.91
C ARG A 700 -27.07 15.53 -24.82
N HIS A 701 -25.84 15.06 -25.05
CA HIS A 701 -24.94 15.65 -26.03
C HIS A 701 -25.37 15.27 -27.46
N VAL A 702 -25.26 16.24 -28.35
CA VAL A 702 -25.47 16.10 -29.79
C VAL A 702 -24.10 15.99 -30.44
N ILE A 703 -23.87 14.89 -31.17
CA ILE A 703 -22.56 14.58 -31.75
C ILE A 703 -22.78 14.11 -33.19
N GLU A 704 -21.82 14.41 -34.07
CA GLU A 704 -21.79 13.94 -35.45
C GLU A 704 -21.73 12.39 -35.49
N ALA A 705 -22.51 11.78 -36.37
CA ALA A 705 -22.82 10.36 -36.32
C ALA A 705 -21.66 9.46 -36.76
N ASP A 706 -20.95 9.83 -37.82
CA ASP A 706 -19.93 8.99 -38.44
C ASP A 706 -18.61 9.03 -37.64
N GLY A 707 -18.24 10.20 -37.10
CA GLY A 707 -17.16 10.39 -36.14
C GLY A 707 -17.42 9.64 -34.83
N LEU A 708 -18.68 9.65 -34.35
CA LEU A 708 -19.06 8.84 -33.19
C LEU A 708 -19.03 7.32 -33.50
N GLU A 709 -19.40 6.89 -34.70
CA GLU A 709 -19.32 5.47 -35.11
C GLU A 709 -17.86 4.98 -35.10
N ASN A 710 -16.94 5.77 -35.64
CA ASN A 710 -15.50 5.49 -35.62
C ASN A 710 -14.94 5.45 -34.18
N TRP A 711 -15.34 6.40 -33.35
CA TRP A 711 -14.96 6.44 -31.93
C TRP A 711 -15.45 5.21 -31.15
N LEU A 712 -16.71 4.79 -31.38
CA LEU A 712 -17.29 3.62 -30.73
C LEU A 712 -16.70 2.30 -31.25
N SER A 713 -16.23 2.27 -32.50
CA SER A 713 -15.66 1.08 -33.15
C SER A 713 -14.18 0.87 -32.86
N GLY A 714 -13.44 1.89 -32.42
CA GLY A 714 -12.05 1.76 -32.00
C GLY A 714 -11.88 0.77 -30.84
N ASP A 715 -10.85 -0.08 -30.86
CA ASP A 715 -10.62 -1.09 -29.83
C ASP A 715 -9.57 -0.58 -28.83
N ASP A 716 -10.00 -0.27 -27.61
CA ASP A 716 -9.13 0.31 -26.56
C ASP A 716 -8.38 -0.78 -25.76
N GLY A 717 -8.61 -2.06 -26.07
CA GLY A 717 -8.03 -3.21 -25.34
C GLY A 717 -8.51 -3.37 -23.89
N GLU A 718 -9.32 -2.44 -23.38
CA GLU A 718 -9.84 -2.43 -22.01
C GLU A 718 -11.35 -2.74 -22.00
N ILE A 719 -11.76 -3.80 -21.32
CA ILE A 719 -13.18 -4.20 -21.23
C ILE A 719 -13.92 -3.16 -20.38
N SER A 720 -14.53 -2.19 -21.04
CA SER A 720 -15.29 -1.10 -20.40
C SER A 720 -16.45 -0.64 -21.30
N MET A 721 -17.45 0.02 -20.70
CA MET A 721 -18.51 0.64 -21.48
C MET A 721 -17.94 1.80 -22.30
N LYS A 722 -18.38 1.90 -23.57
CA LYS A 722 -18.01 3.01 -24.43
C LYS A 722 -18.52 4.35 -23.87
N LYS A 723 -17.67 5.37 -23.95
CA LYS A 723 -17.88 6.68 -23.32
C LYS A 723 -18.18 7.76 -24.35
N CYS A 724 -18.97 8.75 -23.93
CA CYS A 724 -19.19 9.96 -24.69
C CYS A 724 -17.87 10.75 -24.85
N PRO A 725 -17.48 11.17 -26.07
CA PRO A 725 -16.24 11.91 -26.30
C PRO A 725 -16.22 13.28 -25.62
N ARG A 726 -17.38 13.94 -25.44
CA ARG A 726 -17.48 15.26 -24.79
C ARG A 726 -17.39 15.21 -23.27
N CYS A 727 -18.15 14.31 -22.62
CA CYS A 727 -18.29 14.31 -21.16
C CYS A 727 -17.81 13.03 -20.47
N GLN A 728 -17.24 12.09 -21.21
CA GLN A 728 -16.74 10.80 -20.72
C GLN A 728 -17.78 9.93 -20.00
N SER A 729 -19.07 10.31 -20.07
CA SER A 729 -20.16 9.52 -19.48
C SER A 729 -20.37 8.23 -20.28
N PRO A 730 -20.53 7.07 -19.61
CA PRO A 730 -20.79 5.81 -20.31
C PRO A 730 -22.12 5.84 -21.07
N ILE A 731 -22.14 5.28 -22.27
CA ILE A 731 -23.30 5.21 -23.15
C ILE A 731 -23.97 3.86 -22.94
N TYR A 732 -25.14 3.84 -22.31
CA TYR A 732 -25.87 2.61 -21.98
C TYR A 732 -27.00 2.31 -22.96
N ASN A 733 -27.53 3.34 -23.63
CA ASN A 733 -28.65 3.18 -24.55
C ASN A 733 -28.56 4.18 -25.71
N ASN A 734 -28.51 3.65 -26.93
CA ASN A 734 -28.69 4.41 -28.17
C ASN A 734 -29.28 3.48 -29.24
N ARG A 735 -30.30 3.96 -29.98
CA ARG A 735 -31.02 3.15 -30.98
C ARG A 735 -30.16 2.81 -32.20
N ARG A 736 -29.34 3.76 -32.65
CA ARG A 736 -28.48 3.63 -33.83
C ARG A 736 -27.28 2.74 -33.54
N PHE A 737 -26.60 3.00 -32.43
CA PHE A 737 -25.40 2.27 -32.00
C PHE A 737 -25.70 1.09 -31.07
N HIS A 738 -26.94 0.58 -31.10
CA HIS A 738 -27.40 -0.50 -30.22
C HIS A 738 -26.51 -1.74 -30.31
N ASP A 739 -26.08 -2.12 -31.52
CA ASP A 739 -25.25 -3.32 -31.73
C ASP A 739 -23.84 -3.17 -31.16
N LEU A 740 -23.25 -1.97 -31.23
CA LEU A 740 -21.93 -1.66 -30.64
C LEU A 740 -22.02 -1.61 -29.10
N ILE A 741 -23.10 -1.03 -28.56
CA ILE A 741 -23.36 -0.99 -27.11
C ILE A 741 -23.63 -2.41 -26.58
N LEU A 742 -24.37 -3.24 -27.31
CA LEU A 742 -24.60 -4.65 -26.99
C LEU A 742 -23.29 -5.42 -26.91
N LYS A 743 -22.36 -5.22 -27.85
CA LYS A 743 -21.03 -5.87 -27.82
C LYS A 743 -20.25 -5.51 -26.55
N GLY A 744 -20.22 -4.22 -26.17
CA GLY A 744 -19.61 -3.79 -24.92
C GLY A 744 -20.31 -4.38 -23.68
N TYR A 745 -21.63 -4.47 -23.73
CA TYR A 745 -22.42 -5.08 -22.67
C TYR A 745 -22.22 -6.60 -22.55
N GLU A 746 -22.13 -7.33 -23.66
CA GLU A 746 -21.83 -8.77 -23.69
C GLU A 746 -20.48 -9.06 -23.05
N ASN A 747 -19.43 -8.31 -23.41
CA ASN A 747 -18.10 -8.44 -22.80
C ASN A 747 -18.14 -8.23 -21.27
N ILE A 748 -18.88 -7.21 -20.81
CA ILE A 748 -19.06 -6.94 -19.37
C ILE A 748 -19.92 -8.03 -18.71
N ARG A 749 -20.94 -8.56 -19.40
CA ARG A 749 -21.80 -9.62 -18.89
C ARG A 749 -21.03 -10.93 -18.76
N GLU A 750 -20.16 -11.26 -19.71
CA GLU A 750 -19.26 -12.40 -19.63
C GLU A 750 -18.31 -12.27 -18.44
N LEU A 751 -17.72 -11.09 -18.20
CA LEU A 751 -16.95 -10.83 -16.99
C LEU A 751 -17.80 -11.04 -15.72
N LYS A 752 -19.02 -10.50 -15.67
CA LYS A 752 -19.93 -10.71 -14.53
C LYS A 752 -20.31 -12.18 -14.36
N CYS A 753 -20.51 -12.93 -15.44
CA CYS A 753 -20.78 -14.36 -15.40
C CYS A 753 -19.57 -15.16 -14.91
N LYS A 754 -18.34 -14.84 -15.33
CA LYS A 754 -17.11 -15.47 -14.80
C LYS A 754 -17.02 -15.31 -13.28
N TYR A 755 -17.36 -14.13 -12.75
CA TYR A 755 -17.35 -13.87 -11.31
C TYR A 755 -18.53 -14.49 -10.52
N TYR A 756 -19.67 -14.83 -11.16
CA TYR A 756 -20.91 -15.22 -10.45
C TYR A 756 -21.44 -16.63 -10.74
N THR A 757 -21.14 -17.24 -11.89
CA THR A 757 -21.80 -18.47 -12.36
C THR A 757 -20.96 -19.75 -12.34
N GLU A 758 -19.67 -19.70 -12.03
CA GLU A 758 -18.85 -20.91 -11.83
C GLU A 758 -18.53 -21.11 -10.34
N LYS A 759 -19.45 -21.73 -9.59
CA LYS A 759 -19.15 -22.22 -8.23
C LYS A 759 -19.51 -23.69 -8.07
N PRO A 760 -18.53 -24.60 -8.05
CA PRO A 760 -18.76 -26.00 -7.73
C PRO A 760 -18.77 -26.21 -6.20
N VAL A 761 -19.66 -27.08 -5.73
CA VAL A 761 -19.68 -27.67 -4.37
C VAL A 761 -18.32 -28.32 -4.01
N ILE A 762 -17.55 -28.70 -5.02
CA ILE A 762 -16.22 -29.33 -4.94
C ILE A 762 -15.23 -28.47 -4.13
N GLN A 763 -15.21 -27.14 -4.32
CA GLN A 763 -14.20 -26.27 -3.69
C GLN A 763 -14.33 -26.13 -2.16
N GLN A 764 -15.54 -26.28 -1.60
CA GLN A 764 -15.73 -26.30 -0.15
C GLN A 764 -15.27 -27.64 0.44
N GLN A 765 -15.53 -28.74 -0.27
CA GLN A 765 -15.05 -30.07 0.08
C GLN A 765 -13.52 -30.13 0.03
N ASP A 766 -12.88 -29.48 -0.95
CA ASP A 766 -11.42 -29.40 -1.05
C ASP A 766 -10.81 -28.70 0.18
N ILE A 767 -11.40 -27.58 0.62
CA ILE A 767 -10.95 -26.88 1.85
C ILE A 767 -11.18 -27.76 3.08
N GLU A 768 -12.34 -28.40 3.21
CA GLU A 768 -12.59 -29.31 4.32
C GLU A 768 -11.65 -30.53 4.30
N GLN A 769 -11.28 -31.04 3.12
CA GLN A 769 -10.26 -32.09 2.96
C GLN A 769 -8.88 -31.61 3.43
N ILE A 770 -8.41 -30.44 2.99
CA ILE A 770 -7.13 -29.85 3.44
C ILE A 770 -7.12 -29.66 4.97
N LEU A 771 -8.24 -29.22 5.55
CA LEU A 771 -8.41 -29.03 7.00
C LEU A 771 -8.69 -30.34 7.76
N SER A 772 -8.94 -31.46 7.08
CA SER A 772 -9.26 -32.77 7.68
C SER A 772 -8.04 -33.68 7.85
N GLY A 773 -6.86 -33.29 7.33
CA GLY A 773 -5.59 -33.97 7.61
C GLY A 773 -5.32 -33.99 9.13
N ALA A 774 -5.64 -35.10 9.78
CA ALA A 774 -5.80 -35.17 11.23
C ALA A 774 -4.48 -35.17 12.02
N SER A 775 -3.34 -35.47 11.39
CA SER A 775 -2.02 -35.55 12.03
C SER A 775 -1.20 -34.26 11.96
N THR A 776 -1.58 -33.31 11.10
CA THR A 776 -0.77 -32.13 10.77
C THR A 776 -1.07 -30.92 11.67
N TYR A 777 -2.30 -30.71 12.17
CA TYR A 777 -2.71 -29.42 12.76
C TYR A 777 -2.90 -29.37 14.29
N ALA A 778 -2.39 -30.34 15.06
CA ALA A 778 -2.61 -30.40 16.51
C ALA A 778 -2.21 -29.10 17.24
N ASP A 779 -1.17 -28.41 16.75
CA ASP A 779 -0.66 -27.16 17.34
C ASP A 779 -1.54 -25.92 17.08
N PHE A 780 -2.40 -25.94 16.06
CA PHE A 780 -3.17 -24.78 15.57
C PHE A 780 -4.67 -25.06 15.49
N HIS A 781 -5.19 -25.80 16.48
CA HIS A 781 -6.58 -26.25 16.49
C HIS A 781 -7.59 -25.10 16.62
N GLU A 782 -7.21 -23.98 17.25
CA GLU A 782 -8.09 -22.81 17.38
C GLU A 782 -8.21 -22.05 16.05
N GLU A 783 -7.13 -21.90 15.31
CA GLU A 783 -7.09 -21.29 13.99
C GLU A 783 -7.92 -22.12 12.99
N VAL A 784 -7.75 -23.44 12.98
CA VAL A 784 -8.56 -24.36 12.16
C VAL A 784 -10.05 -24.25 12.53
N ARG A 785 -10.37 -24.15 13.83
CA ARG A 785 -11.75 -23.96 14.30
C ARG A 785 -12.33 -22.62 13.82
N GLN A 786 -11.54 -21.54 13.83
CA GLN A 786 -11.96 -20.22 13.34
C GLN A 786 -12.25 -20.23 11.84
N ILE A 787 -11.43 -20.91 11.02
CA ILE A 787 -11.68 -21.07 9.57
C ILE A 787 -12.96 -21.87 9.35
N ARG A 788 -13.14 -23.01 10.03
CA ARG A 788 -14.36 -23.84 9.93
C ARG A 788 -15.62 -23.07 10.33
N LYS A 789 -15.54 -22.25 11.38
CA LYS A 789 -16.66 -21.39 11.82
C LYS A 789 -16.98 -20.33 10.76
N SER A 790 -15.96 -19.72 10.15
CA SER A 790 -16.13 -18.69 9.12
C SER A 790 -16.72 -19.25 7.81
N ILE A 791 -16.41 -20.51 7.48
CA ILE A 791 -17.02 -21.25 6.37
C ILE A 791 -18.50 -21.54 6.66
N ARG A 792 -18.87 -21.84 7.92
CA ARG A 792 -20.21 -22.34 8.30
C ARG A 792 -21.24 -21.27 8.74
N GLN A 793 -20.84 -20.07 9.16
CA GLN A 793 -21.77 -19.07 9.71
C GLN A 793 -22.42 -18.17 8.65
N ASP A 794 -23.77 -18.19 8.59
CA ASP A 794 -24.65 -17.19 7.95
C ASP A 794 -25.33 -16.32 9.05
N PRO A 795 -25.19 -14.98 9.05
CA PRO A 795 -25.87 -14.11 10.01
C PRO A 795 -27.39 -13.95 9.77
N LEU A 796 -27.92 -14.30 8.58
CA LEU A 796 -29.28 -13.91 8.18
C LEU A 796 -30.31 -15.05 8.14
N ASN A 797 -29.90 -16.32 8.24
CA ASN A 797 -30.85 -17.43 8.09
C ASN A 797 -30.57 -18.60 9.05
N ARG A 798 -30.96 -18.45 10.33
CA ARG A 798 -30.92 -19.56 11.31
C ARG A 798 -31.91 -20.70 10.99
N ALA A 799 -32.87 -20.50 10.08
CA ALA A 799 -33.98 -21.42 9.87
C ALA A 799 -33.89 -22.28 8.59
N SER A 800 -32.85 -22.13 7.76
CA SER A 800 -32.70 -22.92 6.53
C SER A 800 -31.31 -23.54 6.47
N LYS A 801 -31.22 -24.87 6.47
CA LYS A 801 -30.00 -25.64 6.11
C LYS A 801 -29.64 -25.43 4.62
N LYS A 802 -29.53 -24.19 4.14
CA LYS A 802 -29.05 -23.88 2.79
C LYS A 802 -27.60 -23.42 2.89
N ILE A 803 -26.74 -24.17 2.21
CA ILE A 803 -25.28 -24.04 2.17
C ILE A 803 -24.88 -22.64 1.67
N LYS A 804 -23.94 -21.97 2.37
CA LYS A 804 -23.38 -20.67 1.97
C LYS A 804 -22.44 -20.86 0.77
N TYR A 805 -22.64 -20.08 -0.30
CA TYR A 805 -21.75 -20.07 -1.46
C TYR A 805 -20.55 -19.12 -1.23
N LEU A 806 -19.35 -19.66 -1.02
CA LEU A 806 -18.09 -18.90 -0.85
C LEU A 806 -17.73 -18.11 -2.11
N SER A 807 -17.38 -16.82 -2.02
CA SER A 807 -16.81 -16.04 -3.13
C SER A 807 -15.38 -16.46 -3.48
N ASP A 808 -14.92 -16.20 -4.70
CA ASP A 808 -13.55 -16.55 -5.12
C ASP A 808 -12.48 -15.89 -4.23
N SER A 809 -12.73 -14.67 -3.77
CA SER A 809 -11.82 -13.98 -2.84
C SER A 809 -11.79 -14.64 -1.45
N GLU A 810 -12.93 -15.14 -0.95
CA GLU A 810 -12.99 -15.92 0.28
C GLU A 810 -12.30 -17.29 0.08
N LEU A 811 -12.47 -17.92 -1.08
CA LEU A 811 -11.84 -19.20 -1.41
C LEU A 811 -10.31 -19.07 -1.42
N VAL A 812 -9.79 -18.05 -2.12
CA VAL A 812 -8.35 -17.76 -2.17
C VAL A 812 -7.81 -17.50 -0.76
N LEU A 813 -8.53 -16.72 0.05
CA LEU A 813 -8.15 -16.46 1.43
C LEU A 813 -8.09 -17.75 2.25
N PHE A 814 -9.13 -18.58 2.23
CA PHE A 814 -9.18 -19.82 3.03
C PHE A 814 -8.17 -20.86 2.57
N LYS A 815 -7.96 -21.02 1.25
CA LYS A 815 -6.90 -21.88 0.71
C LYS A 815 -5.52 -21.41 1.15
N PHE A 816 -5.26 -20.10 1.09
CA PHE A 816 -4.01 -19.53 1.54
C PHE A 816 -3.80 -19.73 3.04
N GLN A 817 -4.80 -19.45 3.88
CA GLN A 817 -4.76 -19.69 5.32
C GLN A 817 -4.45 -21.15 5.66
N ALA A 818 -5.10 -22.10 4.97
CA ALA A 818 -4.86 -23.52 5.15
C ALA A 818 -3.43 -23.93 4.76
N SER A 819 -2.92 -23.46 3.61
CA SER A 819 -1.56 -23.73 3.16
C SER A 819 -0.47 -23.19 4.10
N VAL A 820 -0.68 -22.01 4.68
CA VAL A 820 0.22 -21.44 5.69
C VAL A 820 0.27 -22.33 6.93
N LEU A 821 -0.91 -22.75 7.43
CA LEU A 821 -1.02 -23.64 8.58
C LEU A 821 -0.33 -24.98 8.33
N GLU A 822 -0.57 -25.58 7.16
CA GLU A 822 0.04 -26.85 6.76
C GLU A 822 1.57 -26.76 6.80
N ARG A 823 2.13 -25.72 6.19
CA ARG A 823 3.58 -25.57 6.10
C ARG A 823 4.26 -25.30 7.44
N LEU A 824 3.61 -24.54 8.32
CA LEU A 824 4.11 -24.30 9.67
C LEU A 824 4.05 -25.56 10.52
N SER A 825 2.97 -26.32 10.39
CA SER A 825 2.82 -27.63 11.02
C SER A 825 3.90 -28.62 10.58
N GLU A 826 4.16 -28.74 9.27
CA GLU A 826 5.26 -29.55 8.74
C GLU A 826 6.60 -29.14 9.35
N LEU A 827 6.88 -27.83 9.43
CA LEU A 827 8.12 -27.30 9.99
C LEU A 827 8.30 -27.65 11.48
N LEU A 828 7.23 -27.54 12.28
CA LEU A 828 7.26 -27.87 13.71
C LEU A 828 7.43 -29.38 13.94
N ASN A 829 6.82 -30.20 13.10
CA ASN A 829 6.93 -31.67 13.18
C ASN A 829 8.31 -32.17 12.72
N GLN A 830 8.94 -31.55 11.72
CA GLN A 830 10.28 -31.91 11.25
C GLN A 830 11.40 -31.58 12.25
N HIS A 831 11.17 -30.65 13.17
CA HIS A 831 12.17 -30.16 14.11
C HIS A 831 11.65 -30.10 15.56
N PRO A 832 11.42 -31.26 16.20
CA PRO A 832 10.91 -31.32 17.57
C PRO A 832 11.80 -30.58 18.58
N ASP A 833 13.13 -30.62 18.40
CA ASP A 833 14.10 -29.97 19.30
C ASP A 833 14.00 -28.43 19.29
N LEU A 834 13.56 -27.86 18.17
CA LEU A 834 13.45 -26.41 17.94
C LEU A 834 12.00 -25.92 17.96
N ARG A 835 11.06 -26.76 18.43
CA ARG A 835 9.62 -26.49 18.36
C ARG A 835 9.21 -25.21 19.09
N ARG A 836 9.75 -24.96 20.30
CA ARG A 836 9.44 -23.76 21.09
C ARG A 836 9.86 -22.44 20.39
N PRO A 837 11.12 -22.25 19.98
CA PRO A 837 11.52 -21.01 19.31
C PRO A 837 10.87 -20.85 17.93
N LEU A 838 10.64 -21.93 17.17
CA LEU A 838 9.93 -21.85 15.89
C LEU A 838 8.46 -21.45 16.06
N LYS A 839 7.79 -21.95 17.10
CA LYS A 839 6.40 -21.60 17.38
C LYS A 839 6.23 -20.10 17.66
N LEU A 840 7.13 -19.50 18.45
CA LEU A 840 7.13 -18.06 18.71
C LEU A 840 7.30 -17.23 17.42
N GLU A 841 8.16 -17.68 16.50
CA GLU A 841 8.33 -17.02 15.21
C GLU A 841 7.09 -17.15 14.31
N ALA A 842 6.44 -18.32 14.36
CA ALA A 842 5.23 -18.61 13.59
C ALA A 842 4.01 -17.82 14.06
N GLU A 843 3.87 -17.59 15.37
CA GLU A 843 2.71 -16.90 15.97
C GLU A 843 2.48 -15.48 15.40
N PHE A 844 3.55 -14.73 15.13
CA PHE A 844 3.43 -13.39 14.52
C PHE A 844 2.84 -13.46 13.10
N LEU A 845 3.29 -14.43 12.30
CA LEU A 845 2.82 -14.65 10.94
C LEU A 845 1.37 -15.15 10.93
N LEU A 846 1.05 -16.09 11.83
CA LEU A 846 -0.31 -16.63 12.00
C LEU A 846 -1.30 -15.56 12.44
N LYS A 847 -0.97 -14.77 13.48
CA LYS A 847 -1.81 -13.67 13.93
C LYS A 847 -2.15 -12.72 12.79
N ARG A 848 -1.19 -12.45 11.90
CA ARG A 848 -1.42 -11.61 10.72
C ARG A 848 -2.34 -12.29 9.71
N VAL A 849 -2.07 -13.53 9.33
CA VAL A 849 -2.83 -14.32 8.35
C VAL A 849 -4.29 -14.51 8.79
N MET A 850 -4.51 -14.81 10.07
CA MET A 850 -5.83 -15.07 10.66
C MET A 850 -6.63 -13.80 10.91
N SER A 851 -5.98 -12.63 11.05
CA SER A 851 -6.67 -11.35 11.21
C SER A 851 -7.40 -10.86 9.95
N GLN A 852 -7.14 -11.48 8.79
CA GLN A 852 -7.76 -11.12 7.52
C GLN A 852 -9.17 -11.70 7.41
N LYS A 853 -10.18 -10.83 7.22
CA LYS A 853 -11.60 -11.22 7.28
C LYS A 853 -12.24 -11.50 5.93
N LEU A 854 -11.82 -10.82 4.87
CA LEU A 854 -12.51 -10.85 3.56
C LEU A 854 -11.58 -10.84 2.35
N ARG A 855 -10.33 -10.36 2.52
CA ARG A 855 -9.40 -10.23 1.40
C ARG A 855 -7.96 -10.19 1.88
N ILE A 856 -7.10 -10.88 1.15
CA ILE A 856 -5.64 -10.76 1.27
C ILE A 856 -5.09 -10.12 -0.01
N SER A 857 -4.16 -9.16 0.12
CA SER A 857 -3.54 -8.54 -1.05
C SER A 857 -2.46 -9.46 -1.63
N ARG A 858 -2.20 -9.38 -2.94
CA ARG A 858 -1.12 -10.16 -3.59
C ARG A 858 0.24 -9.86 -2.97
N GLN A 859 0.53 -8.59 -2.74
CA GLN A 859 1.75 -8.15 -2.04
C GLN A 859 1.88 -8.85 -0.69
N MET A 860 0.81 -8.87 0.11
CA MET A 860 0.81 -9.49 1.43
C MET A 860 1.00 -11.00 1.34
N MET A 861 0.38 -11.68 0.37
CA MET A 861 0.64 -13.11 0.11
C MET A 861 2.12 -13.34 -0.22
N GLU A 862 2.70 -12.57 -1.14
CA GLU A 862 4.11 -12.66 -1.51
C GLU A 862 5.04 -12.43 -0.30
N GLU A 863 4.75 -11.44 0.54
CA GLU A 863 5.52 -11.14 1.76
C GLU A 863 5.41 -12.25 2.82
N ILE A 864 4.22 -12.83 3.01
CA ILE A 864 4.01 -13.97 3.92
C ILE A 864 4.75 -15.20 3.39
N THR A 865 4.69 -15.48 2.09
CA THR A 865 5.41 -16.60 1.48
C THR A 865 6.93 -16.43 1.63
N CYS A 866 7.46 -15.23 1.43
CA CYS A 866 8.87 -14.91 1.67
C CYS A 866 9.27 -15.18 3.14
N GLU A 867 8.45 -14.76 4.10
CA GLU A 867 8.73 -14.99 5.51
C GLU A 867 8.59 -16.48 5.89
N LEU A 868 7.65 -17.22 5.31
CA LEU A 868 7.57 -18.68 5.45
C LEU A 868 8.83 -19.38 4.92
N GLN A 869 9.33 -18.99 3.75
CA GLN A 869 10.60 -19.51 3.21
C GLN A 869 11.78 -19.24 4.16
N ARG A 870 11.81 -18.05 4.78
CA ARG A 870 12.80 -17.72 5.79
C ARG A 870 12.69 -18.59 7.04
N LEU A 871 11.47 -18.83 7.53
CA LEU A 871 11.23 -19.71 8.69
C LEU A 871 11.67 -21.15 8.43
N VAL A 872 11.44 -21.67 7.22
CA VAL A 872 11.85 -23.03 6.82
C VAL A 872 13.38 -23.21 6.85
N LEU A 873 14.15 -22.16 6.54
CA LEU A 873 15.61 -22.23 6.53
C LEU A 873 16.26 -21.84 7.86
N LEU A 874 15.48 -21.29 8.80
CA LEU A 874 15.95 -20.85 10.11
C LEU A 874 16.56 -21.99 10.97
N PRO A 875 15.98 -23.21 11.03
CA PRO A 875 16.56 -24.32 11.77
C PRO A 875 17.95 -24.71 11.29
N ALA A 876 18.14 -24.78 9.96
CA ALA A 876 19.43 -25.08 9.36
C ALA A 876 20.47 -23.99 9.69
N TYR A 877 20.06 -22.72 9.67
CA TYR A 877 20.91 -21.61 10.08
C TYR A 877 21.30 -21.68 11.57
N TRP A 878 20.36 -21.99 12.46
CA TRP A 878 20.67 -22.16 13.89
C TRP A 878 21.64 -23.30 14.16
N LYS A 879 21.51 -24.43 13.45
CA LYS A 879 22.47 -25.54 13.52
C LYS A 879 23.87 -25.09 13.11
N VAL A 880 24.01 -24.22 12.10
CA VAL A 880 25.30 -23.64 11.70
C VAL A 880 25.86 -22.71 12.78
N LEU A 881 25.01 -21.88 13.41
CA LEU A 881 25.43 -21.02 14.52
C LEU A 881 25.88 -21.80 15.75
N GLU A 882 25.25 -22.94 16.02
CA GLU A 882 25.65 -23.85 17.09
C GLU A 882 27.00 -24.51 16.81
N ARG A 883 27.22 -25.01 15.59
CA ARG A 883 28.52 -25.55 15.15
C ARG A 883 29.63 -24.51 15.22
N PHE A 884 29.34 -23.26 14.88
CA PHE A 884 30.30 -22.16 15.02
C PHE A 884 30.68 -21.91 16.48
N ARG A 885 29.74 -21.98 17.43
CA ARG A 885 30.06 -21.82 18.86
C ARG A 885 31.05 -22.88 19.36
N GLN A 886 31.13 -24.01 18.68
CA GLN A 886 32.02 -25.13 19.01
C GLN A 886 33.36 -25.08 18.25
N THR A 887 33.52 -24.25 17.21
CA THR A 887 34.69 -24.27 16.31
C THR A 887 35.15 -22.86 15.89
N LYS A 888 36.46 -22.57 15.96
CA LYS A 888 37.04 -21.29 15.51
C LYS A 888 37.62 -21.38 14.09
N VAL A 889 36.80 -21.76 13.11
CA VAL A 889 37.23 -21.85 11.70
C VAL A 889 36.87 -20.57 10.95
N GLU A 890 37.87 -19.90 10.36
CA GLU A 890 37.66 -18.64 9.61
C GLU A 890 36.70 -18.78 8.43
N ALA A 891 36.70 -19.92 7.74
CA ALA A 891 35.79 -20.19 6.63
C ALA A 891 34.32 -20.22 7.09
N LEU A 892 34.04 -20.84 8.25
CA LEU A 892 32.71 -20.84 8.86
C LEU A 892 32.33 -19.44 9.36
N ASP A 893 33.28 -18.64 9.83
CA ASP A 893 33.04 -17.23 10.20
C ASP A 893 32.58 -16.39 8.99
N ARG A 894 33.23 -16.58 7.84
CA ARG A 894 32.84 -15.93 6.57
C ARG A 894 31.42 -16.35 6.15
N ILE A 895 31.10 -17.63 6.22
CA ILE A 895 29.75 -18.14 5.90
C ILE A 895 28.72 -17.59 6.87
N ARG A 896 29.01 -17.58 8.18
CA ARG A 896 28.15 -17.00 9.22
C ARG A 896 27.87 -15.52 8.94
N ASN A 897 28.90 -14.72 8.67
CA ASN A 897 28.75 -13.28 8.42
C ASN A 897 27.95 -13.01 7.14
N ARG A 898 28.01 -13.90 6.13
CA ARG A 898 27.14 -13.85 4.95
C ARG A 898 25.70 -14.24 5.28
N LEU A 899 25.49 -15.34 5.98
CA LEU A 899 24.16 -15.81 6.39
C LEU A 899 23.46 -14.79 7.31
N ALA A 900 24.17 -14.19 8.27
CA ALA A 900 23.66 -13.15 9.15
C ALA A 900 23.14 -11.92 8.37
N ARG A 901 23.81 -11.54 7.28
CA ARG A 901 23.36 -10.47 6.38
C ARG A 901 22.09 -10.83 5.58
N TYR A 902 21.85 -12.11 5.30
CA TYR A 902 20.63 -12.55 4.62
C TYR A 902 19.46 -12.72 5.59
N PHE A 903 19.71 -13.20 6.80
CA PHE A 903 18.68 -13.36 7.84
C PHE A 903 18.41 -12.08 8.66
N HIS A 904 19.04 -10.96 8.29
CA HIS A 904 18.90 -9.68 8.96
C HIS A 904 17.41 -9.28 9.11
N PRO A 905 16.97 -8.79 10.29
CA PRO A 905 15.55 -8.56 10.52
C PRO A 905 14.88 -7.52 9.61
N CYS A 906 15.62 -6.65 8.95
CA CYS A 906 15.04 -5.65 8.03
C CYS A 906 15.05 -6.07 6.55
N ARG A 907 15.61 -7.24 6.22
CA ARG A 907 15.80 -7.65 4.83
C ARG A 907 14.67 -8.57 4.37
N LYS A 908 14.11 -8.28 3.20
CA LYS A 908 13.12 -9.16 2.54
C LYS A 908 13.82 -10.44 2.06
N PHE A 909 13.19 -11.59 2.30
CA PHE A 909 13.72 -12.91 1.96
C PHE A 909 13.03 -13.44 0.70
N ASP A 910 13.47 -12.98 -0.46
CA ASP A 910 12.92 -13.39 -1.76
C ASP A 910 13.49 -14.75 -2.24
N SER A 911 12.92 -15.29 -3.32
CA SER A 911 13.37 -16.55 -3.93
C SER A 911 14.85 -16.52 -4.36
N ARG A 912 15.37 -15.35 -4.78
CA ARG A 912 16.79 -15.17 -5.14
C ARG A 912 17.69 -15.30 -3.91
N THR A 913 17.27 -14.75 -2.78
CA THR A 913 17.95 -14.86 -1.49
C THR A 913 17.89 -16.30 -0.97
N GLU A 914 16.75 -16.98 -1.11
CA GLU A 914 16.59 -18.39 -0.75
C GLU A 914 17.65 -19.26 -1.43
N GLY A 915 17.82 -19.15 -2.74
CA GLY A 915 18.81 -19.92 -3.50
C GLY A 915 20.24 -19.71 -3.00
N LYS A 916 20.62 -18.45 -2.73
CA LYS A 916 21.95 -18.10 -2.19
C LYS A 916 22.16 -18.65 -0.78
N VAL A 917 21.15 -18.57 0.08
CA VAL A 917 21.21 -19.10 1.45
C VAL A 917 21.31 -20.62 1.44
N ARG A 918 20.54 -21.32 0.59
CA ARG A 918 20.66 -22.78 0.43
C ARG A 918 22.05 -23.19 -0.03
N GLY A 919 22.64 -22.44 -0.98
CA GLY A 919 24.02 -22.64 -1.42
C GLY A 919 25.01 -22.52 -0.26
N LEU A 920 24.93 -21.45 0.52
CA LEU A 920 25.78 -21.22 1.70
C LEU A 920 25.58 -22.27 2.81
N LEU A 921 24.34 -22.70 3.05
CA LEU A 921 24.04 -23.75 4.01
C LEU A 921 24.61 -25.09 3.54
N ASN A 922 24.54 -25.41 2.25
CA ASN A 922 25.19 -26.62 1.71
C ASN A 922 26.72 -26.52 1.76
N GLU A 923 27.30 -25.35 1.48
CA GLU A 923 28.72 -25.09 1.67
C GLU A 923 29.14 -25.30 3.13
N SER A 924 28.32 -24.85 4.09
CA SER A 924 28.58 -25.08 5.52
C SER A 924 28.52 -26.55 5.94
N LYS A 925 27.78 -27.40 5.22
CA LYS A 925 27.71 -28.84 5.49
C LYS A 925 28.96 -29.58 5.06
N LYS A 926 29.76 -29.03 4.13
CA LYS A 926 31.03 -29.62 3.71
C LYS A 926 32.03 -29.69 4.86
N PHE A 927 31.92 -28.79 5.83
CA PHE A 927 32.76 -28.78 7.03
C PHE A 927 32.16 -29.73 8.07
N ILE A 928 32.89 -30.79 8.44
CA ILE A 928 32.45 -31.81 9.40
C ILE A 928 33.28 -31.74 10.68
N GLY A 929 32.60 -31.71 11.82
CA GLY A 929 33.21 -31.82 13.15
C GLY A 929 34.09 -30.64 13.55
N SER A 930 34.91 -30.87 14.58
CA SER A 930 35.83 -29.91 15.19
C SER A 930 37.04 -29.55 14.32
N LEU A 931 37.13 -30.12 13.11
CA LEU A 931 38.39 -30.36 12.40
C LEU A 931 38.59 -29.51 11.14
N GLY A 932 37.55 -28.81 10.68
CA GLY A 932 37.65 -27.88 9.56
C GLY A 932 37.97 -28.49 8.19
N ILE A 933 38.01 -29.83 8.05
CA ILE A 933 38.25 -30.56 6.79
C ILE A 933 36.96 -31.04 6.14
N SER A 934 36.98 -31.19 4.81
CA SER A 934 35.87 -31.75 4.03
C SER A 934 35.77 -33.27 4.16
N GLU A 935 34.60 -33.85 3.88
CA GLU A 935 34.41 -35.31 3.91
C GLU A 935 35.30 -36.05 2.90
N GLU A 936 35.55 -35.41 1.74
CA GLU A 936 36.47 -35.89 0.70
C GLU A 936 37.92 -35.89 1.19
N GLU A 937 38.37 -34.82 1.85
CA GLU A 937 39.69 -34.75 2.48
C GLU A 937 39.84 -35.74 3.64
N ARG A 938 38.81 -35.92 4.47
CA ARG A 938 38.81 -36.94 5.55
C ARG A 938 39.04 -38.34 4.98
N LEU A 939 38.32 -38.71 3.92
CA LEU A 939 38.47 -40.00 3.26
C LEU A 939 39.86 -40.16 2.62
N GLN A 940 40.41 -39.10 2.01
CA GLN A 940 41.77 -39.11 1.48
C GLN A 940 42.83 -39.26 2.56
N ILE A 941 42.71 -38.56 3.69
CA ILE A 941 43.63 -38.64 4.83
C ILE A 941 43.61 -40.04 5.45
N VAL A 942 42.42 -40.59 5.71
CA VAL A 942 42.27 -41.95 6.24
C VAL A 942 42.80 -42.99 5.25
N GLY A 943 42.50 -42.84 3.96
CA GLY A 943 42.98 -43.71 2.90
C GLY A 943 44.51 -43.66 2.71
N ALA A 944 45.13 -42.49 2.86
CA ALA A 944 46.57 -42.29 2.73
C ALA A 944 47.36 -42.82 3.94
N VAL A 945 46.81 -42.69 5.15
CA VAL A 945 47.46 -43.17 6.39
C VAL A 945 47.31 -44.69 6.56
N GLY A 946 46.25 -45.30 6.01
CA GLY A 946 46.15 -46.76 5.84
C GLY A 946 46.05 -47.59 7.13
N LEU A 947 45.73 -46.96 8.27
CA LEU A 947 45.55 -47.62 9.56
C LEU A 947 44.12 -48.19 9.73
N LYS A 948 43.97 -49.23 10.56
CA LYS A 948 42.65 -49.79 10.92
C LYS A 948 41.84 -48.79 11.76
N GLN A 949 40.54 -49.06 11.93
CA GLN A 949 39.66 -48.24 12.77
C GLN A 949 40.12 -48.26 14.25
N GLY A 950 40.09 -47.12 14.93
CA GLY A 950 40.43 -46.96 16.35
C GLY A 950 41.79 -46.28 16.61
N HIS A 951 42.51 -45.83 15.58
CA HIS A 951 43.90 -45.35 15.71
C HIS A 951 44.06 -43.82 15.79
N TRP A 952 42.96 -43.06 15.74
CA TRP A 952 42.97 -41.60 15.70
C TRP A 952 42.71 -40.99 17.08
N TYR A 953 43.46 -39.94 17.43
CA TYR A 953 43.43 -39.27 18.73
C TYR A 953 43.48 -37.75 18.58
N LYS A 954 43.12 -37.03 19.65
CA LYS A 954 43.18 -35.57 19.77
C LYS A 954 44.05 -35.15 20.93
N CYS A 955 44.86 -34.11 20.70
CA CYS A 955 45.58 -33.41 21.77
C CYS A 955 44.62 -32.61 22.67
N PRO A 956 45.07 -32.06 23.81
CA PRO A 956 44.25 -31.23 24.69
C PRO A 956 43.61 -30.00 24.01
N ASN A 957 44.24 -29.50 22.94
CA ASN A 957 43.74 -28.38 22.12
C ASN A 957 42.92 -28.82 20.88
N GLY A 958 42.66 -30.12 20.70
CA GLY A 958 41.76 -30.64 19.66
C GLY A 958 42.41 -31.01 18.32
N HIS A 959 43.70 -30.78 18.10
CA HIS A 959 44.43 -31.25 16.90
C HIS A 959 44.54 -32.76 16.84
N ILE A 960 44.45 -33.32 15.63
CA ILE A 960 44.43 -34.76 15.40
C ILE A 960 45.83 -35.32 15.21
N TYR A 961 46.08 -36.47 15.80
CA TYR A 961 47.23 -37.31 15.51
C TYR A 961 46.80 -38.78 15.51
N CYS A 962 47.61 -39.65 14.91
CA CYS A 962 47.37 -41.09 14.94
C CYS A 962 48.47 -41.81 15.73
N ILE A 963 48.12 -42.92 16.38
CA ILE A 963 49.08 -43.84 17.01
C ILE A 963 49.14 -45.10 16.16
N GLY A 964 50.34 -45.43 15.65
CA GLY A 964 50.57 -46.60 14.78
C GLY A 964 50.59 -47.94 15.51
N GLU A 965 51.24 -48.94 14.91
CA GLU A 965 51.53 -50.30 15.43
C GLU A 965 50.38 -50.99 16.20
N CYS A 966 50.29 -50.80 17.51
CA CYS A 966 49.30 -51.45 18.38
C CYS A 966 48.08 -50.58 18.70
N GLY A 967 48.06 -49.31 18.27
CA GLY A 967 46.99 -48.36 18.56
C GLY A 967 46.95 -47.83 20.00
N GLY A 968 47.77 -48.34 20.91
CA GLY A 968 47.89 -47.88 22.29
C GLY A 968 49.05 -46.90 22.51
N ALA A 969 48.87 -45.94 23.42
CA ALA A 969 49.86 -44.89 23.68
C ALA A 969 51.10 -45.42 24.44
N MET A 970 52.23 -45.55 23.73
CA MET A 970 53.50 -46.06 24.29
C MET A 970 54.63 -45.03 24.29
N VAL A 971 54.46 -43.94 23.55
CA VAL A 971 55.44 -42.85 23.42
C VAL A 971 54.74 -41.53 23.68
N GLU A 972 55.44 -40.63 24.38
CA GLU A 972 55.03 -39.23 24.51
C GLU A 972 55.78 -38.39 23.47
N SER A 973 55.06 -37.50 22.78
CA SER A 973 55.61 -36.59 21.79
C SER A 973 54.97 -35.20 21.94
N LYS A 974 55.38 -34.23 21.12
CA LYS A 974 54.75 -32.91 21.06
C LYS A 974 53.87 -32.78 19.82
N CYS A 975 52.71 -32.16 20.00
CA CYS A 975 51.81 -31.84 18.90
C CYS A 975 52.52 -30.89 17.92
N PRO A 976 52.58 -31.21 16.61
CA PRO A 976 53.22 -30.35 15.61
C PRO A 976 52.55 -28.98 15.47
N GLU A 977 51.26 -28.89 15.78
CA GLU A 977 50.46 -27.67 15.58
C GLU A 977 50.46 -26.74 16.80
N CYS A 978 50.35 -27.28 18.02
CA CYS A 978 50.26 -26.46 19.25
C CYS A 978 51.36 -26.69 20.28
N GLY A 979 52.27 -27.65 20.06
CA GLY A 979 53.38 -27.94 20.96
C GLY A 979 53.02 -28.65 22.27
N GLU A 980 51.73 -28.90 22.52
CA GLU A 980 51.24 -29.64 23.70
C GLU A 980 51.71 -31.10 23.69
N THR A 981 51.78 -31.71 24.88
CA THR A 981 52.24 -33.10 25.00
C THR A 981 51.14 -34.07 24.58
N ILE A 982 51.43 -34.91 23.58
CA ILE A 982 50.54 -35.91 23.00
C ILE A 982 51.06 -37.33 23.23
N GLY A 983 50.16 -38.32 23.21
CA GLY A 983 50.51 -39.72 23.45
C GLY A 983 50.35 -40.13 24.92
N GLY A 984 51.27 -40.97 25.41
CA GLY A 984 51.15 -41.60 26.73
C GLY A 984 52.13 -42.75 26.92
N ARG A 985 52.00 -43.49 28.03
CA ARG A 985 52.90 -44.62 28.38
C ARG A 985 52.07 -45.82 28.85
N ASN A 986 52.61 -47.03 28.72
CA ASN A 986 51.98 -48.28 29.14
C ASN A 986 50.57 -48.50 28.54
N HIS A 987 50.39 -48.08 27.28
CA HIS A 987 49.11 -48.10 26.57
C HIS A 987 47.99 -47.25 27.21
N ALA A 988 48.33 -46.37 28.16
CA ALA A 988 47.43 -45.39 28.73
C ALA A 988 47.69 -44.02 28.11
N LEU A 989 46.64 -43.39 27.60
CA LEU A 989 46.69 -42.00 27.14
C LEU A 989 46.93 -41.07 28.31
N ARG A 990 47.74 -40.04 28.08
CA ARG A 990 47.97 -38.99 29.05
C ARG A 990 46.73 -38.12 29.21
N ASP A 991 46.46 -37.68 30.44
CA ASP A 991 45.35 -36.78 30.78
C ASP A 991 45.27 -35.57 29.85
N GLY A 992 44.09 -35.37 29.29
CA GLY A 992 43.81 -34.33 28.29
C GLY A 992 43.86 -34.78 26.83
N ASN A 993 44.43 -35.95 26.52
CA ASN A 993 44.32 -36.56 25.19
C ASN A 993 43.04 -37.41 25.10
N ALA A 994 42.40 -37.45 23.93
CA ALA A 994 41.12 -38.14 23.74
C ALA A 994 41.07 -38.94 22.43
N HIS A 995 40.24 -39.97 22.37
CA HIS A 995 39.97 -40.73 21.13
C HIS A 995 39.23 -39.87 20.10
N ALA A 996 39.61 -39.99 18.82
CA ALA A 996 39.08 -39.19 17.71
C ALA A 996 38.25 -40.04 16.72
N GLY A 997 37.21 -40.70 17.24
CA GLY A 997 36.35 -41.60 16.46
C GLY A 997 35.62 -40.96 15.27
N GLU A 998 35.55 -39.62 15.18
CA GLU A 998 34.99 -38.94 14.01
C GLU A 998 35.84 -39.06 12.73
N MET A 999 37.11 -39.49 12.83
CA MET A 999 37.98 -39.66 11.65
C MET A 999 37.66 -40.93 10.87
N ASP A 1000 37.43 -42.04 11.56
CA ASP A 1000 37.33 -43.37 10.98
C ASP A 1000 36.04 -44.13 11.35
N GLY A 1001 35.18 -43.51 12.17
CA GLY A 1001 33.91 -44.09 12.62
C GLY A 1001 34.05 -45.05 13.81
N SER A 1002 35.24 -45.16 14.41
CA SER A 1002 35.48 -46.07 15.54
C SER A 1002 34.81 -45.57 16.83
N ARG A 1003 34.22 -46.51 17.58
CA ARG A 1003 33.62 -46.21 18.89
C ARG A 1003 34.66 -46.28 20.02
N PHE A 1004 35.67 -47.12 19.85
CA PHE A 1004 36.73 -47.35 20.83
C PHE A 1004 38.11 -47.19 20.19
N ALA A 1005 39.10 -46.82 21.01
CA ALA A 1005 40.51 -46.88 20.64
C ALA A 1005 40.91 -48.32 20.26
N ALA A 1006 41.84 -48.49 19.32
CA ALA A 1006 42.27 -49.79 18.78
C ALA A 1006 43.08 -50.67 19.76
N TRP A 1007 43.19 -50.27 21.03
CA TRP A 1007 43.95 -50.98 22.05
C TRP A 1007 43.07 -51.92 22.89
N SER A 1008 43.53 -53.18 23.00
CA SER A 1008 42.86 -54.44 23.39
C SER A 1008 42.11 -55.16 22.25
N ASP A 1009 42.30 -56.48 22.14
CA ASP A 1009 41.61 -57.32 21.13
C ASP A 1009 40.09 -57.26 21.27
N GLN A 1010 39.58 -57.04 22.49
CA GLN A 1010 38.17 -56.79 22.77
C GLN A 1010 37.66 -55.47 22.21
N ALA A 1011 38.41 -54.38 22.32
CA ALA A 1011 38.02 -53.07 21.76
C ALA A 1011 38.10 -53.07 20.22
N ASN A 1012 39.10 -53.77 19.66
CA ASN A 1012 39.19 -54.00 18.21
C ASN A 1012 37.99 -54.79 17.68
N MET A 1013 37.60 -55.88 18.33
CA MET A 1013 36.39 -56.63 17.93
C MET A 1013 35.10 -55.82 18.12
N ALA A 1014 35.02 -54.96 19.14
CA ALA A 1014 33.85 -54.10 19.39
C ALA A 1014 33.67 -52.97 18.35
N ASN A 1015 34.70 -52.64 17.56
CA ASN A 1015 34.58 -51.73 16.42
C ASN A 1015 34.07 -52.46 15.15
N TYR A 1016 34.22 -53.79 15.06
CA TYR A 1016 33.68 -54.64 13.99
C TYR A 1016 32.32 -55.25 14.40
N VAL A 1017 31.31 -54.41 14.65
CA VAL A 1017 29.94 -54.92 14.69
C VAL A 1017 29.52 -55.21 13.26
N PHE A 1018 29.36 -56.49 12.91
CA PHE A 1018 28.71 -56.92 11.68
C PHE A 1018 27.23 -56.50 11.72
N GLU A 1019 26.89 -55.43 11.01
CA GLU A 1019 25.54 -55.18 10.48
C GLU A 1019 25.54 -55.43 8.97
#